data_AF-A0A0D2YKN9-F1
#
_entry.id   AF-A0A0D2YKN9-F1
#
_cell.length_a   1.000
_cell.length_b   1.000
_cell.length_c   1.000
_cell.angle_alpha   90.00
_cell.angle_beta   90.00
_cell.angle_gamma   90.00
#
_symmetry.space_group_name_H-M   'P 1'
#
loop_
_entity.id
_entity.type
_entity.pdbx_description
1 polymer ?
#
loop_
_entity_poly.entity_id
_entity_poly.type
_entity_poly.pdbx_seq_one_letter_code
_entity_poly.pdbx_strand_id
1 'polypeptide(L)'
;MHSNHSARRLEDDRISSSYDIDSLCSFPTSLGVARLGIQWYTQSHVTLNLVDNVHLSMEIPGTREQDGTVTTQPLHTIPNYCLGRVIGLADTFIWAFFPALFSGKLSDPYSQTCIPKKNFVHWYEEVMLPAIQAVVDDNNILQYIPKTHAIASSDCSAPREALVALAVAEEEEADMEEELDGFTGAKRRDGPAAQPGSRRKHFYVTLQSRYLAALWEEIHSRAALWPEYAGLRLYMAAKNTKLTWMRPTFESALAEWQHHWNSAVDEAYIDPEVTYIDIGRQMTPADTGPHGRVLIWRRCCMDRLWRRRLQWSRIQNRLYHREEDACKDESGKRQAPPIRRTTYPFVTLRDARDMTITPSSSSWELRNGLVYSQFYNLIKVPFDAAKQYPFQNRHTESMALDPSYLRDQRNSTRGAHAHQSRVQCAYRLSKLRIHRNVPAVDQNEDDDGDEIQHEGSTHHPFTYGIRAEDRVSLALLRRITGLFSSSPSQDRSGDDEDEERDHPFFSVSSQTMARFLRASVNRYCFLFEYVKSQTGLKYSLPETVVMAAALRGLRFSYDCSLIAKESVLCGDKWTSTQRVRVEGGEARITKVEREGLGLNKTSTSHGFGWWLPGKFDWSTWRFASDVGDRLAVGNDLLRQDYKRQWRVLKDIRDVHVRMWQAQSWLGRYRVQDDAVAKRLWLEYLHSTVIELFQRDVWRVALKSVSWKTGSDVTDEGSMKYPESSPPSFCYDGLSNLFHDRQRDVSHTRPHLVAGNKIRSTSMKDLFDDLFSPSSTGTAMKRRRGWASLPYRIATRRSIELVEMVLGAAAATQWVTNLKRRLTWASVVHITPSSKSTGHVEPAVPTRKVNDADRQVSTQDDLSQLLSEACRRRFGDKGWASSADNTKPCYHWSTRDLISSTRDCIGIDTLRLGRAVGAYNRGCIFPVVENGHPPQLRMVTRIRDKTLDELSQVFSELLEVGNVHPSSPGGSTRFRSTTPKPTG
;
A
#
# COMPACT_ATOMS: atom_id res chain seq x y z
N MET A 1 13.30 45.37 19.31
CA MET A 1 13.33 45.19 20.78
C MET A 1 14.35 44.12 21.09
N HIS A 2 15.54 44.55 21.54
CA HIS A 2 16.62 43.67 21.97
C HIS A 2 16.31 43.20 23.39
N SER A 3 15.82 41.97 23.55
CA SER A 3 15.74 41.31 24.84
C SER A 3 17.01 40.48 25.05
N ASN A 4 17.79 40.89 26.03
CA ASN A 4 18.93 40.16 26.59
C ASN A 4 18.51 38.73 26.97
N HIS A 5 18.93 37.74 26.20
CA HIS A 5 18.91 36.34 26.62
C HIS A 5 20.24 36.03 27.29
N SER A 6 20.31 36.17 28.62
CA SER A 6 21.38 35.57 29.41
C SER A 6 21.16 34.06 29.44
N ALA A 7 21.66 33.34 28.44
CA ALA A 7 21.84 31.90 28.53
C ALA A 7 22.96 31.66 29.57
N ARG A 8 22.62 31.04 30.70
CA ARG A 8 23.61 30.54 31.67
C ARG A 8 24.61 29.67 30.90
N ARG A 9 25.87 30.15 30.85
CA ARG A 9 27.04 29.49 30.28
C ARG A 9 27.26 28.15 31.00
N LEU A 10 27.52 27.10 30.23
CA LEU A 10 27.95 25.80 30.76
C LEU A 10 29.42 25.63 30.37
N GLU A 11 30.23 25.30 31.37
CA GLU A 11 31.65 24.99 31.28
C GLU A 11 31.90 23.82 30.31
N ASP A 12 32.96 23.96 29.50
CA ASP A 12 33.38 23.05 28.42
C ASP A 12 33.72 21.62 28.93
N ASP A 13 33.89 21.44 30.23
CA ASP A 13 34.30 20.19 30.89
C ASP A 13 33.23 19.07 30.90
N ARG A 14 32.01 19.32 30.40
CA ARG A 14 30.88 18.38 30.51
C ARG A 14 30.48 17.66 29.22
N ILE A 15 31.34 17.64 28.19
CA ILE A 15 31.06 16.90 26.94
C ILE A 15 32.14 15.86 26.67
N SER A 16 31.76 14.59 26.69
CA SER A 16 32.62 13.47 26.33
C SER A 16 32.66 13.27 24.81
N SER A 17 33.86 13.00 24.27
CA SER A 17 34.03 12.55 22.89
C SER A 17 34.44 11.08 22.87
N SER A 18 33.93 10.35 21.88
CA SER A 18 34.32 8.98 21.58
C SER A 18 34.44 8.79 20.08
N TYR A 19 35.27 7.84 19.68
CA TYR A 19 35.53 7.44 18.30
C TYR A 19 35.31 5.94 18.17
N ASP A 20 34.84 5.50 17.01
CA ASP A 20 34.58 4.09 16.74
C ASP A 20 34.72 3.77 15.25
N ILE A 21 34.82 2.47 14.97
CA ILE A 21 34.69 1.91 13.62
C ILE A 21 33.35 1.17 13.56
N ASP A 22 32.35 1.72 12.84
CA ASP A 22 30.96 1.21 12.90
C ASP A 22 30.71 0.05 11.93
N SER A 23 31.40 0.11 10.78
CA SER A 23 31.22 -0.87 9.72
C SER A 23 32.42 -0.91 8.77
N LEU A 24 32.50 -2.02 8.04
CA LEU A 24 33.53 -2.33 7.06
C LEU A 24 32.84 -2.88 5.81
N CYS A 25 33.33 -2.52 4.63
CA CYS A 25 32.93 -3.12 3.36
C CYS A 25 34.17 -3.34 2.49
N SER A 26 34.35 -4.53 1.92
CA SER A 26 35.50 -4.87 1.08
C SER A 26 35.13 -5.86 -0.01
N PHE A 27 35.96 -5.94 -1.06
CA PHE A 27 35.81 -6.89 -2.17
C PHE A 27 37.07 -7.76 -2.26
N PRO A 28 37.19 -8.78 -1.40
CA PRO A 28 38.39 -9.62 -1.40
C PRO A 28 38.50 -10.42 -2.71
N THR A 29 39.72 -10.67 -3.16
CA THR A 29 39.99 -11.47 -4.36
C THR A 29 39.88 -12.97 -4.11
N SER A 30 39.98 -13.41 -2.85
CA SER A 30 39.89 -14.81 -2.46
C SER A 30 39.32 -15.00 -1.05
N LEU A 31 38.79 -16.21 -0.78
CA LEU A 31 38.44 -16.65 0.59
C LEU A 31 39.68 -16.76 1.49
N GLY A 32 40.89 -16.83 0.91
CA GLY A 32 42.16 -16.77 1.63
C GLY A 32 42.32 -15.52 2.51
N VAL A 33 41.49 -14.49 2.29
CA VAL A 33 41.39 -13.30 3.15
C VAL A 33 41.17 -13.63 4.63
N ALA A 34 40.54 -14.76 4.97
CA ALA A 34 40.23 -15.14 6.35
C ALA A 34 41.35 -15.99 6.99
N ARG A 35 42.29 -15.35 7.70
CA ARG A 35 43.49 -16.00 8.30
C ARG A 35 43.16 -17.12 9.29
N LEU A 36 42.01 -17.01 9.96
CA LEU A 36 41.59 -17.94 11.01
C LEU A 36 40.48 -18.91 10.54
N GLY A 37 40.12 -18.87 9.26
CA GLY A 37 39.06 -19.69 8.69
C GLY A 37 37.70 -18.99 8.64
N ILE A 38 36.69 -19.71 8.15
CA ILE A 38 35.30 -19.24 8.06
C ILE A 38 34.32 -20.27 8.62
N GLN A 39 33.23 -19.78 9.20
CA GLN A 39 32.04 -20.57 9.49
C GLN A 39 31.13 -20.53 8.26
N TRP A 40 31.26 -21.53 7.40
CA TRP A 40 30.52 -21.66 6.15
C TRP A 40 29.07 -22.10 6.39
N TYR A 41 28.11 -21.34 5.87
CA TYR A 41 26.68 -21.66 5.95
C TYR A 41 26.28 -22.57 4.80
N THR A 42 26.04 -23.85 5.03
CA THR A 42 25.74 -24.83 3.97
C THR A 42 24.40 -24.58 3.25
N GLN A 43 23.57 -23.68 3.76
CA GLN A 43 22.31 -23.24 3.15
C GLN A 43 22.22 -21.73 2.96
N SER A 44 21.42 -21.33 1.97
CA SER A 44 21.08 -19.93 1.77
C SER A 44 20.07 -19.45 2.82
N HIS A 45 20.44 -18.44 3.58
CA HIS A 45 19.59 -17.84 4.61
C HIS A 45 19.11 -16.46 4.17
N VAL A 46 17.83 -16.36 3.81
CA VAL A 46 17.20 -15.10 3.36
C VAL A 46 17.39 -13.95 4.35
N THR A 47 17.48 -14.24 5.65
CA THR A 47 17.70 -13.24 6.71
C THR A 47 19.10 -12.62 6.71
N LEU A 48 20.07 -13.25 6.05
CA LEU A 48 21.46 -12.78 5.94
C LEU A 48 21.76 -12.14 4.58
N ASN A 49 20.77 -12.07 3.68
CA ASN A 49 20.96 -11.47 2.36
C ASN A 49 21.17 -9.96 2.44
N LEU A 50 22.01 -9.44 1.55
CA LEU A 50 22.24 -8.01 1.46
C LEU A 50 21.09 -7.33 0.72
N VAL A 51 20.21 -6.65 1.48
CA VAL A 51 19.04 -5.91 0.98
C VAL A 51 19.14 -4.39 1.18
N ASP A 52 20.11 -3.94 1.97
CA ASP A 52 20.28 -2.52 2.30
C ASP A 52 21.19 -1.82 1.30
N ASN A 53 20.87 -0.57 0.95
CA ASN A 53 21.76 0.26 0.17
C ASN A 53 23.00 0.66 0.98
N VAL A 54 24.16 0.13 0.60
CA VAL A 54 25.47 0.45 1.19
C VAL A 54 26.27 1.45 0.37
N HIS A 55 25.65 2.16 -0.57
CA HIS A 55 26.30 3.15 -1.45
C HIS A 55 27.45 2.60 -2.32
N LEU A 56 27.47 1.28 -2.52
CA LEU A 56 28.41 0.58 -3.41
C LEU A 56 27.66 -0.09 -4.56
N SER A 57 28.34 -0.26 -5.67
CA SER A 57 27.81 -0.85 -6.91
C SER A 57 28.77 -1.89 -7.46
N MET A 58 28.23 -2.78 -8.29
CA MET A 58 28.98 -3.82 -8.99
C MET A 58 28.54 -3.87 -10.45
N GLU A 59 29.46 -4.23 -11.32
CA GLU A 59 29.22 -4.36 -12.76
C GLU A 59 28.41 -5.62 -13.07
N ILE A 60 27.45 -5.50 -13.98
CA ILE A 60 26.68 -6.61 -14.52
C ILE A 60 27.28 -7.00 -15.89
N PRO A 61 27.64 -8.28 -16.08
CA PRO A 61 28.05 -8.79 -17.38
C PRO A 61 26.97 -8.51 -18.43
N GLY A 62 27.35 -7.91 -19.56
CA GLY A 62 26.42 -7.63 -20.64
C GLY A 62 25.80 -8.92 -21.18
N THR A 63 24.48 -8.98 -21.28
CA THR A 63 23.82 -9.99 -22.12
C THR A 63 24.28 -9.75 -23.55
N ARG A 64 24.92 -10.75 -24.15
CA ARG A 64 25.23 -10.75 -25.58
C ARG A 64 23.93 -10.55 -26.36
N GLU A 65 23.72 -9.31 -26.81
CA GLU A 65 22.84 -8.82 -27.88
C GLU A 65 22.36 -7.40 -27.50
N GLN A 66 22.99 -6.40 -28.13
CA GLN A 66 22.77 -4.95 -28.05
C GLN A 66 23.61 -4.21 -27.00
N ASP A 67 24.63 -3.52 -27.53
CA ASP A 67 25.57 -2.59 -26.91
C ASP A 67 26.40 -3.14 -25.75
N GLY A 68 27.72 -3.28 -25.99
CA GLY A 68 28.75 -3.63 -25.01
C GLY A 68 28.93 -2.63 -23.85
N THR A 69 27.88 -1.91 -23.47
CA THR A 69 27.81 -1.07 -22.28
C THR A 69 27.72 -1.93 -21.03
N VAL A 70 28.83 -2.02 -20.30
CA VAL A 70 28.87 -2.52 -18.93
C VAL A 70 27.94 -1.66 -18.07
N THR A 71 26.92 -2.27 -17.46
CA THR A 71 25.98 -1.56 -16.60
C THR A 71 26.31 -1.83 -15.14
N THR A 72 26.53 -0.80 -14.35
CA THR A 72 26.73 -0.91 -12.90
C THR A 72 25.40 -0.90 -12.17
N GLN A 73 25.18 -1.83 -11.25
CA GLN A 73 24.00 -1.90 -10.40
C GLN A 73 24.37 -1.78 -8.91
N PRO A 74 23.52 -1.17 -8.07
CA PRO A 74 23.73 -1.16 -6.62
C PRO A 74 23.77 -2.59 -6.04
N LEU A 75 24.62 -2.86 -5.04
CA LEU A 75 24.77 -4.22 -4.49
C LEU A 75 23.45 -4.84 -4.02
N HIS A 76 22.58 -4.05 -3.38
CA HIS A 76 21.28 -4.49 -2.87
C HIS A 76 20.24 -4.83 -3.94
N THR A 77 20.61 -4.85 -5.23
CA THR A 77 19.74 -5.31 -6.32
C THR A 77 20.26 -6.59 -6.98
N ILE A 78 21.44 -7.07 -6.59
CA ILE A 78 22.14 -8.18 -7.23
C ILE A 78 21.97 -9.47 -6.38
N PRO A 79 21.65 -10.61 -7.01
CA PRO A 79 21.57 -11.90 -6.31
C PRO A 79 22.87 -12.24 -5.58
N ASN A 80 22.75 -12.62 -4.31
CA ASN A 80 23.85 -12.99 -3.45
C ASN A 80 23.49 -14.17 -2.53
N TYR A 81 24.53 -14.74 -1.94
CA TYR A 81 24.48 -15.79 -0.94
C TYR A 81 25.49 -15.45 0.15
N CYS A 82 25.02 -15.35 1.40
CA CYS A 82 25.90 -15.22 2.55
C CYS A 82 26.63 -16.55 2.76
N LEU A 83 27.87 -16.61 2.30
CA LEU A 83 28.70 -17.81 2.31
C LEU A 83 29.07 -18.16 3.74
N GLY A 84 29.40 -17.19 4.59
CA GLY A 84 29.76 -17.50 5.97
C GLY A 84 30.22 -16.33 6.79
N ARG A 85 30.58 -16.62 8.03
CA ARG A 85 31.17 -15.66 8.98
C ARG A 85 32.68 -15.83 9.08
N VAL A 86 33.43 -14.73 9.07
CA VAL A 86 34.89 -14.73 9.28
C VAL A 86 35.21 -15.03 10.75
N ILE A 87 36.14 -15.94 11.01
CA ILE A 87 36.60 -16.27 12.36
C ILE A 87 37.58 -15.20 12.85
N GLY A 88 37.41 -14.75 14.09
CA GLY A 88 38.30 -13.78 14.74
C GLY A 88 38.05 -12.31 14.40
N LEU A 89 37.04 -11.99 13.58
CA LEU A 89 36.61 -10.61 13.34
C LEU A 89 35.13 -10.42 13.73
N ALA A 90 34.85 -9.34 14.46
CA ALA A 90 33.52 -9.07 15.01
C ALA A 90 32.47 -8.92 13.87
N ASP A 91 31.37 -9.67 13.98
CA ASP A 91 30.21 -9.69 13.08
C ASP A 91 30.52 -9.45 11.58
N THR A 92 31.59 -10.08 11.09
CA THR A 92 32.04 -9.98 9.70
C THR A 92 31.59 -11.19 8.91
N PHE A 93 30.95 -10.95 7.77
CA PHE A 93 30.44 -11.98 6.88
C PHE A 93 31.01 -11.81 5.48
N ILE A 94 31.04 -12.92 4.74
CA ILE A 94 31.43 -12.97 3.33
C ILE A 94 30.23 -13.43 2.51
N TRP A 95 29.94 -12.70 1.44
CA TRP A 95 28.92 -13.01 0.45
C TRP A 95 29.57 -13.33 -0.89
N ALA A 96 29.02 -14.32 -1.59
CA ALA A 96 29.23 -14.51 -3.02
C ALA A 96 28.11 -13.80 -3.79
N PHE A 97 28.46 -12.92 -4.71
CA PHE A 97 27.55 -12.22 -5.60
C PHE A 97 27.51 -12.88 -6.97
N PHE A 98 26.32 -12.92 -7.59
CA PHE A 98 26.07 -13.52 -8.89
C PHE A 98 25.51 -12.51 -9.89
N PRO A 99 26.34 -11.61 -10.46
CA PRO A 99 25.89 -10.54 -11.35
C PRO A 99 25.11 -11.01 -12.58
N ALA A 100 25.51 -12.12 -13.21
CA ALA A 100 24.83 -12.67 -14.38
C ALA A 100 23.38 -13.14 -14.11
N LEU A 101 23.00 -13.36 -12.84
CA LEU A 101 21.64 -13.71 -12.45
C LEU A 101 20.73 -12.48 -12.27
N PHE A 102 21.25 -11.26 -12.44
CA PHE A 102 20.46 -10.04 -12.32
C PHE A 102 19.36 -9.98 -13.38
N SER A 103 18.10 -10.07 -12.93
CA SER A 103 16.92 -9.84 -13.77
C SER A 103 16.19 -8.59 -13.27
N GLY A 104 16.22 -7.50 -14.03
CA GLY A 104 15.64 -6.21 -13.63
C GLY A 104 14.11 -6.18 -13.45
N LYS A 105 13.43 -7.33 -13.30
CA LYS A 105 11.97 -7.50 -13.33
C LYS A 105 11.43 -8.42 -12.24
N LEU A 106 11.48 -8.05 -10.96
CA LEU A 106 10.71 -8.70 -9.90
C LEU A 106 10.17 -7.68 -8.88
N SER A 107 9.03 -7.99 -8.25
CA SER A 107 8.25 -7.04 -7.46
C SER A 107 8.58 -6.99 -5.95
N ASP A 108 9.47 -7.86 -5.47
CA ASP A 108 9.82 -8.00 -4.05
C ASP A 108 11.37 -8.02 -3.86
N PRO A 109 11.94 -7.09 -3.06
CA PRO A 109 13.39 -6.98 -2.85
C PRO A 109 14.06 -8.23 -2.25
N TYR A 110 13.34 -8.99 -1.40
CA TYR A 110 13.89 -10.19 -0.75
C TYR A 110 14.05 -11.36 -1.72
N SER A 111 13.09 -11.52 -2.64
CA SER A 111 13.19 -12.50 -3.72
C SER A 111 14.11 -12.07 -4.87
N GLN A 112 14.43 -10.77 -4.98
CA GLN A 112 15.35 -10.23 -5.98
C GLN A 112 16.83 -10.44 -5.63
N THR A 113 17.20 -10.38 -4.35
CA THR A 113 18.60 -10.37 -3.88
C THR A 113 19.12 -11.72 -3.44
N CYS A 114 18.27 -12.74 -3.33
CA CYS A 114 18.71 -14.11 -3.05
C CYS A 114 19.10 -14.81 -4.35
N ILE A 115 20.16 -15.62 -4.32
CA ILE A 115 20.35 -16.64 -5.36
C ILE A 115 19.08 -17.52 -5.47
N PRO A 116 18.52 -17.72 -6.68
CA PRO A 116 17.34 -18.56 -6.86
C PRO A 116 17.60 -20.00 -6.42
N LYS A 117 16.58 -20.66 -5.83
CA LYS A 117 16.72 -22.02 -5.28
C LYS A 117 17.33 -23.02 -6.27
N LYS A 118 16.92 -23.00 -7.54
CA LYS A 118 17.46 -23.89 -8.58
C LYS A 118 18.96 -23.65 -8.78
N ASN A 119 19.38 -22.39 -8.90
CA ASN A 119 20.78 -22.03 -9.07
C ASN A 119 21.61 -22.28 -7.81
N PHE A 120 21.01 -22.21 -6.61
CA PHE A 120 21.70 -22.56 -5.36
C PHE A 120 21.98 -24.05 -5.25
N VAL A 121 21.02 -24.91 -5.63
CA VAL A 121 21.25 -26.36 -5.69
C VAL A 121 22.38 -26.67 -6.66
N HIS A 122 22.34 -26.09 -7.86
CA HIS A 122 23.41 -26.25 -8.85
C HIS A 122 24.77 -25.72 -8.33
N TRP A 123 24.78 -24.55 -7.70
CA TRP A 123 25.97 -23.96 -7.08
C TRP A 123 26.57 -24.88 -6.00
N TYR A 124 25.72 -25.51 -5.19
CA TYR A 124 26.18 -26.45 -4.16
C TYR A 124 26.77 -27.72 -4.77
N GLU A 125 26.02 -28.38 -5.66
CA GLU A 125 26.33 -29.73 -6.17
C GLU A 125 27.44 -29.72 -7.22
N GLU A 126 27.50 -28.70 -8.09
CA GLU A 126 28.44 -28.67 -9.24
C GLU A 126 29.67 -27.80 -8.99
N VAL A 127 29.61 -26.87 -8.04
CA VAL A 127 30.69 -25.90 -7.77
C VAL A 127 31.27 -26.08 -6.37
N MET A 128 30.53 -25.74 -5.32
CA MET A 128 31.06 -25.67 -3.96
C MET A 128 31.53 -27.01 -3.41
N LEU A 129 30.66 -28.04 -3.40
CA LEU A 129 31.00 -29.33 -2.81
C LEU A 129 32.14 -30.02 -3.56
N PRO A 130 32.12 -30.12 -4.91
CA PRO A 130 33.25 -30.68 -5.65
C PRO A 130 34.55 -29.90 -5.45
N ALA A 131 34.50 -28.57 -5.29
CA ALA A 131 35.68 -27.77 -4.99
C ALA A 131 36.25 -28.08 -3.60
N ILE A 132 35.40 -28.25 -2.59
CA ILE A 132 35.82 -28.67 -1.25
C ILE A 132 36.47 -30.07 -1.31
N GLN A 133 35.87 -31.01 -2.03
CA GLN A 133 36.41 -32.38 -2.16
C GLN A 133 37.74 -32.42 -2.91
N ALA A 134 37.96 -31.51 -3.87
CA ALA A 134 39.21 -31.41 -4.61
C ALA A 134 40.35 -30.81 -3.77
N VAL A 135 40.05 -29.89 -2.86
CA VAL A 135 41.07 -29.15 -2.09
C VAL A 135 41.32 -29.75 -0.70
N VAL A 136 40.30 -30.34 -0.08
CA VAL A 136 40.38 -30.93 1.27
C VAL A 136 40.70 -32.42 1.16
N ASP A 137 41.98 -32.75 1.12
CA ASP A 137 42.48 -34.13 1.16
C ASP A 137 42.58 -34.66 2.61
N ASP A 138 41.48 -34.59 3.36
CA ASP A 138 41.39 -35.12 4.73
C ASP A 138 39.99 -35.63 5.02
N ASN A 139 39.83 -36.96 5.05
CA ASN A 139 38.56 -37.61 5.35
C ASN A 139 38.01 -37.28 6.75
N ASN A 140 38.88 -36.93 7.71
CA ASN A 140 38.45 -36.51 9.04
C ASN A 140 37.74 -35.16 9.02
N ILE A 141 38.01 -34.33 8.00
CA ILE A 141 37.33 -33.06 7.77
C ILE A 141 36.10 -33.28 6.88
N LEU A 142 36.25 -34.02 5.78
CA LEU A 142 35.18 -34.26 4.81
C LEU A 142 33.96 -34.97 5.42
N GLN A 143 34.13 -35.79 6.47
CA GLN A 143 33.00 -36.42 7.16
C GLN A 143 31.99 -35.43 7.77
N TYR A 144 32.41 -34.19 8.05
CA TYR A 144 31.54 -33.13 8.58
C TYR A 144 30.90 -32.27 7.49
N ILE A 145 31.22 -32.50 6.21
CA ILE A 145 30.69 -31.77 5.07
C ILE A 145 29.45 -32.51 4.52
N PRO A 146 28.27 -31.85 4.43
CA PRO A 146 27.09 -32.51 3.88
C PRO A 146 27.31 -32.90 2.42
N LYS A 147 27.10 -34.20 2.12
CA LYS A 147 27.43 -34.79 0.81
C LYS A 147 26.50 -34.40 -0.33
N THR A 148 25.38 -33.76 -0.03
CA THR A 148 24.44 -33.20 -1.01
C THR A 148 23.74 -31.99 -0.40
N HIS A 149 23.18 -31.13 -1.25
CA HIS A 149 22.30 -30.04 -0.83
C HIS A 149 21.08 -30.55 -0.04
N ALA A 150 20.56 -31.74 -0.38
CA ALA A 150 19.42 -32.33 0.33
C ALA A 150 19.77 -32.66 1.79
N ILE A 151 20.95 -33.23 2.04
CA ILE A 151 21.47 -33.49 3.39
C ILE A 151 21.70 -32.16 4.13
N ALA A 152 22.37 -31.20 3.49
CA ALA A 152 22.57 -29.87 4.09
C ALA A 152 21.25 -29.21 4.50
N SER A 153 20.20 -29.35 3.67
CA SER A 153 18.85 -28.82 3.96
C SER A 153 18.18 -29.53 5.14
N SER A 154 18.38 -30.84 5.27
CA SER A 154 17.86 -31.64 6.38
C SER A 154 18.54 -31.27 7.69
N ASP A 155 19.88 -31.21 7.70
CA ASP A 155 20.67 -30.86 8.88
C ASP A 155 20.33 -29.46 9.41
N CYS A 156 20.12 -28.50 8.51
CA CYS A 156 19.67 -27.15 8.88
C CYS A 156 18.27 -27.13 9.51
N SER A 157 17.42 -28.12 9.22
CA SER A 157 16.03 -28.19 9.68
C SER A 157 15.87 -29.02 10.97
N ALA A 158 16.78 -29.95 11.24
CA ALA A 158 16.70 -30.87 12.38
C ALA A 158 16.53 -30.18 13.76
N PRO A 159 17.22 -29.07 14.11
CA PRO A 159 16.98 -28.39 15.38
C PRO A 159 15.55 -27.80 15.49
N ARG A 160 14.95 -27.43 14.36
CA ARG A 160 13.57 -26.93 14.31
C ARG A 160 12.57 -28.07 14.46
N GLU A 161 12.84 -29.21 13.83
CA GLU A 161 12.02 -30.42 13.98
C GLU A 161 12.02 -30.92 15.42
N ALA A 162 13.17 -30.93 16.10
CA ALA A 162 13.27 -31.31 17.50
C ALA A 162 12.46 -30.36 18.43
N LEU A 163 12.50 -29.05 18.18
CA LEU A 163 11.71 -28.07 18.95
C LEU A 163 10.20 -28.18 18.67
N VAL A 164 9.81 -28.48 17.42
CA VAL A 164 8.40 -28.71 17.07
C VAL A 164 7.93 -30.02 17.69
N ALA A 165 8.74 -31.07 17.68
CA ALA A 165 8.44 -32.34 18.34
C ALA A 165 8.30 -32.18 19.86
N LEU A 166 9.15 -31.37 20.50
CA LEU A 166 9.01 -31.02 21.92
C LEU A 166 7.72 -30.26 22.20
N ALA A 167 7.37 -29.27 21.37
CA ALA A 167 6.11 -28.53 21.54
C ALA A 167 4.87 -29.41 21.35
N VAL A 168 4.92 -30.37 20.41
CA VAL A 168 3.84 -31.36 20.23
C VAL A 168 3.76 -32.30 21.42
N ALA A 169 4.91 -32.74 21.97
CA ALA A 169 4.93 -33.57 23.17
C ALA A 169 4.41 -32.82 24.41
N GLU A 170 4.74 -31.53 24.56
CA GLU A 170 4.20 -30.65 25.63
C GLU A 170 2.69 -30.39 25.46
N GLU A 171 2.19 -30.27 24.22
CA GLU A 171 0.75 -30.18 23.94
C GLU A 171 0.03 -31.51 24.24
N GLU A 172 0.62 -32.66 23.88
CA GLU A 172 0.06 -33.98 24.19
C GLU A 172 0.10 -34.30 25.70
N GLU A 173 1.13 -33.87 26.44
CA GLU A 173 1.17 -33.94 27.90
C GLU A 173 0.11 -33.05 28.56
N ALA A 174 -0.06 -31.82 28.05
CA ALA A 174 -1.10 -30.90 28.55
C ALA A 174 -2.52 -31.42 28.26
N ASP A 175 -2.75 -32.04 27.11
CA ASP A 175 -4.02 -32.67 26.76
C ASP A 175 -4.31 -33.90 27.64
N MET A 176 -3.27 -34.69 28.02
CA MET A 176 -3.41 -35.79 28.99
C MET A 176 -3.66 -35.29 30.42
N GLU A 177 -3.04 -34.20 30.84
CA GLU A 177 -3.32 -33.57 32.14
C GLU A 177 -4.73 -32.98 32.19
N GLU A 178 -5.24 -32.40 31.10
CA GLU A 178 -6.61 -31.87 31.01
C GLU A 178 -7.68 -32.99 31.04
N GLU A 179 -7.36 -34.20 30.56
CA GLU A 179 -8.21 -35.40 30.70
C GLU A 179 -8.22 -35.98 32.13
N LEU A 180 -7.13 -35.84 32.91
CA LEU A 180 -7.06 -36.31 34.29
C LEU A 180 -7.65 -35.34 35.33
N ASP A 181 -7.58 -34.02 35.09
CA ASP A 181 -8.01 -32.99 36.06
C ASP A 181 -9.51 -32.62 35.98
N GLY A 182 -10.29 -33.34 35.17
CA GLY A 182 -11.74 -33.13 34.97
C GLY A 182 -12.64 -33.31 36.20
N PHE A 183 -12.10 -33.52 37.41
CA PHE A 183 -12.89 -33.74 38.63
C PHE A 183 -12.68 -32.76 39.79
N THR A 184 -11.76 -31.79 39.71
CA THR A 184 -11.65 -30.75 40.77
C THR A 184 -11.40 -29.36 40.22
N GLY A 185 -12.35 -28.46 40.50
CA GLY A 185 -12.40 -27.12 39.92
C GLY A 185 -11.31 -26.14 40.36
N ALA A 186 -11.03 -25.24 39.43
CA ALA A 186 -10.51 -23.88 39.60
C ALA A 186 -9.06 -23.72 40.10
N LYS A 187 -8.11 -23.71 39.14
CA LYS A 187 -6.94 -22.83 39.21
C LYS A 187 -6.92 -21.86 38.02
N ARG A 188 -6.57 -20.60 38.33
CA ARG A 188 -6.45 -19.49 37.38
C ARG A 188 -5.37 -19.79 36.35
N ARG A 189 -5.69 -19.61 35.07
CA ARG A 189 -4.70 -19.54 33.98
C ARG A 189 -3.84 -18.28 34.16
N ASP A 190 -2.66 -18.44 34.74
CA ASP A 190 -1.55 -17.53 34.42
C ASP A 190 -1.14 -17.81 32.97
N GLY A 191 -1.06 -16.75 32.17
CA GLY A 191 -0.83 -16.83 30.74
C GLY A 191 0.46 -17.59 30.39
N PRO A 192 0.54 -18.17 29.18
CA PRO A 192 1.71 -18.96 28.78
C PRO A 192 2.97 -18.13 28.97
N ALA A 193 3.88 -18.67 29.79
CA ALA A 193 5.21 -18.10 29.99
C ALA A 193 5.81 -17.79 28.62
N ALA A 194 6.29 -16.55 28.47
CA ALA A 194 6.87 -16.08 27.23
C ALA A 194 7.93 -17.07 26.75
N GLN A 195 7.72 -17.65 25.57
CA GLN A 195 8.72 -18.48 24.90
C GLN A 195 10.07 -17.72 24.90
N PRO A 196 11.17 -18.35 25.35
CA PRO A 196 12.48 -17.73 25.25
C PRO A 196 12.75 -17.39 23.79
N GLY A 197 13.07 -16.13 23.53
CA GLY A 197 13.25 -15.60 22.18
C GLY A 197 14.16 -16.49 21.35
N SER A 198 13.60 -17.05 20.27
CA SER A 198 14.32 -17.87 19.29
C SER A 198 15.47 -17.09 18.68
N ARG A 199 16.66 -17.15 19.28
CA ARG A 199 17.92 -16.89 18.59
C ARG A 199 18.09 -18.04 17.59
N ARG A 200 17.64 -17.83 16.35
CA ARG A 200 17.88 -18.77 15.24
C ARG A 200 19.40 -19.02 15.14
N LYS A 201 19.86 -20.18 15.61
CA LYS A 201 21.23 -20.63 15.34
C LYS A 201 21.27 -21.08 13.88
N HIS A 202 22.02 -20.37 13.04
CA HIS A 202 22.29 -20.81 11.67
C HIS A 202 23.25 -22.01 11.75
N PHE A 203 22.97 -23.08 11.01
CA PHE A 203 23.86 -24.23 10.92
C PHE A 203 25.07 -23.87 10.05
N TYR A 204 26.28 -24.25 10.48
CA TYR A 204 27.51 -23.96 9.77
C TYR A 204 28.53 -25.10 9.91
N VAL A 205 29.45 -25.17 8.97
CA VAL A 205 30.66 -26.01 9.04
C VAL A 205 31.88 -25.10 9.04
N THR A 206 32.90 -25.44 9.84
CA THR A 206 34.13 -24.64 9.89
C THR A 206 35.08 -25.05 8.77
N LEU A 207 35.40 -24.12 7.87
CA LEU A 207 36.43 -24.29 6.86
C LEU A 207 37.73 -23.61 7.34
N GLN A 208 38.79 -24.40 7.40
CA GLN A 208 40.08 -24.00 7.96
C GLN A 208 40.87 -23.14 6.96
N SER A 209 41.60 -22.14 7.47
CA SER A 209 42.30 -21.14 6.65
C SER A 209 43.24 -21.71 5.60
N ARG A 210 43.95 -22.80 5.92
CA ARG A 210 44.90 -23.46 5.01
C ARG A 210 44.32 -23.91 3.67
N TYR A 211 43.00 -24.13 3.59
CA TYR A 211 42.34 -24.56 2.35
C TYR A 211 41.66 -23.41 1.60
N LEU A 212 41.45 -22.25 2.22
CA LEU A 212 40.52 -21.23 1.68
C LEU A 212 40.99 -20.59 0.37
N ALA A 213 42.30 -20.33 0.22
CA ALA A 213 42.84 -19.74 -1.00
C ALA A 213 42.66 -20.69 -2.19
N ALA A 214 43.13 -21.93 -2.05
CA ALA A 214 42.98 -22.97 -3.08
C ALA A 214 41.51 -23.31 -3.36
N LEU A 215 40.66 -23.32 -2.32
CA LEU A 215 39.22 -23.54 -2.47
C LEU A 215 38.57 -22.49 -3.35
N TRP A 216 38.94 -21.21 -3.19
CA TRP A 216 38.38 -20.15 -4.02
C TRP A 216 38.82 -20.24 -5.48
N GLU A 217 40.07 -20.60 -5.75
CA GLU A 217 40.56 -20.86 -7.11
C GLU A 217 39.78 -22.00 -7.79
N GLU A 218 39.56 -23.10 -7.07
CA GLU A 218 38.79 -24.24 -7.57
C GLU A 218 37.31 -23.88 -7.79
N ILE A 219 36.70 -23.10 -6.88
CA ILE A 219 35.34 -22.54 -7.06
C ILE A 219 35.29 -21.69 -8.33
N HIS A 220 36.25 -20.79 -8.54
CA HIS A 220 36.29 -19.93 -9.72
C HIS A 220 36.43 -20.73 -11.01
N SER A 221 37.34 -21.71 -11.03
CA SER A 221 37.57 -22.60 -12.17
C SER A 221 36.29 -23.35 -12.57
N ARG A 222 35.60 -23.94 -11.60
CA ARG A 222 34.32 -24.63 -11.84
C ARG A 222 33.20 -23.69 -12.25
N ALA A 223 33.07 -22.55 -11.58
CA ALA A 223 32.05 -21.56 -11.90
C ALA A 223 32.21 -20.97 -13.31
N ALA A 224 33.45 -20.84 -13.81
CA ALA A 224 33.74 -20.31 -15.14
C ALA A 224 33.17 -21.16 -16.29
N LEU A 225 32.87 -22.45 -16.04
CA LEU A 225 32.22 -23.33 -17.01
C LEU A 225 30.75 -22.97 -17.26
N TRP A 226 30.16 -22.13 -16.40
CA TRP A 226 28.74 -21.83 -16.40
C TRP A 226 28.48 -20.34 -16.62
N PRO A 227 27.86 -19.94 -17.75
CA PRO A 227 27.60 -18.53 -18.06
C PRO A 227 26.78 -17.78 -16.99
N GLU A 228 25.93 -18.50 -16.27
CA GLU A 228 25.10 -17.95 -15.18
C GLU A 228 25.88 -17.50 -13.94
N TYR A 229 27.16 -17.87 -13.83
CA TYR A 229 28.09 -17.42 -12.78
C TYR A 229 29.13 -16.42 -13.29
N ALA A 230 28.97 -15.90 -14.52
CA ALA A 230 29.84 -14.86 -15.04
C ALA A 230 29.85 -13.63 -14.11
N GLY A 231 31.04 -13.10 -13.85
CA GLY A 231 31.24 -11.96 -12.95
C GLY A 231 31.13 -12.31 -11.46
N LEU A 232 31.17 -13.60 -11.07
CA LEU A 232 31.24 -14.04 -9.67
C LEU A 232 32.25 -13.20 -8.89
N ARG A 233 31.82 -12.66 -7.75
CA ARG A 233 32.66 -11.78 -6.93
C ARG A 233 32.35 -11.93 -5.44
N LEU A 234 33.40 -11.87 -4.61
CA LEU A 234 33.24 -11.82 -3.17
C LEU A 234 32.98 -10.40 -2.67
N TYR A 235 32.22 -10.33 -1.58
CA TYR A 235 32.02 -9.12 -0.81
C TYR A 235 32.11 -9.48 0.66
N MET A 236 32.95 -8.76 1.41
CA MET A 236 33.12 -8.93 2.85
C MET A 236 32.60 -7.67 3.55
N ALA A 237 31.78 -7.83 4.59
CA ALA A 237 31.33 -6.69 5.37
C ALA A 237 31.08 -7.03 6.84
N ALA A 238 31.32 -6.04 7.68
CA ALA A 238 30.98 -6.05 9.10
C ALA A 238 29.94 -4.96 9.37
N LYS A 239 28.98 -5.24 10.25
CA LYS A 239 27.99 -4.26 10.74
C LYS A 239 27.83 -4.41 12.25
N ASN A 240 27.38 -3.33 12.90
CA ASN A 240 27.15 -3.27 14.35
C ASN A 240 28.46 -3.38 15.18
N THR A 241 29.60 -2.98 14.63
CA THR A 241 30.90 -3.07 15.33
C THR A 241 31.23 -1.82 16.15
N LYS A 242 30.36 -0.80 16.10
CA LYS A 242 30.55 0.47 16.83
C LYS A 242 30.96 0.29 18.28
N LEU A 243 30.24 -0.51 19.07
CA LEU A 243 30.57 -0.67 20.49
C LEU A 243 31.84 -1.51 20.72
N THR A 244 32.19 -2.38 19.77
CA THR A 244 33.39 -3.23 19.85
C THR A 244 34.66 -2.37 19.90
N TRP A 245 34.74 -1.36 19.03
CA TRP A 245 35.95 -0.54 18.85
C TRP A 245 35.76 0.91 19.31
N MET A 246 34.74 1.19 20.13
CA MET A 246 34.52 2.51 20.68
C MET A 246 35.58 2.86 21.72
N ARG A 247 36.32 3.96 21.52
CA ARG A 247 37.34 4.46 22.45
C ARG A 247 37.29 5.97 22.62
N PRO A 248 37.88 6.54 23.69
CA PRO A 248 37.90 8.00 23.91
C PRO A 248 38.68 8.78 22.85
N THR A 249 39.70 8.17 22.24
CA THR A 249 40.54 8.81 21.21
C THR A 249 40.47 8.03 19.90
N PHE A 250 40.74 8.72 18.78
CA PHE A 250 40.72 8.11 17.46
C PHE A 250 41.86 7.10 17.29
N GLU A 251 43.03 7.42 17.83
CA GLU A 251 44.25 6.59 17.79
C GLU A 251 44.04 5.26 18.50
N SER A 252 43.39 5.27 19.68
CA SER A 252 43.13 4.04 20.43
C SER A 252 42.04 3.18 19.78
N ALA A 253 40.98 3.79 19.25
CA ALA A 253 39.96 3.07 18.47
C ALA A 253 40.58 2.37 17.25
N LEU A 254 41.43 3.09 16.53
CA LEU A 254 42.09 2.57 15.35
C LEU A 254 43.10 1.48 15.68
N ALA A 255 43.94 1.67 16.71
CA ALA A 255 44.94 0.69 17.11
C ALA A 255 44.29 -0.65 17.49
N GLU A 256 43.20 -0.61 18.26
CA GLU A 256 42.47 -1.83 18.61
C GLU A 256 41.78 -2.48 17.41
N TRP A 257 41.14 -1.69 16.54
CA TRP A 257 40.56 -2.20 15.31
C TRP A 257 41.63 -2.89 14.46
N GLN A 258 42.78 -2.23 14.29
CA GLN A 258 43.88 -2.72 13.46
C GLN A 258 44.53 -3.98 14.04
N HIS A 259 44.60 -4.12 15.36
CA HIS A 259 45.04 -5.36 16.01
C HIS A 259 44.16 -6.55 15.63
N HIS A 260 42.83 -6.40 15.69
CA HIS A 260 41.89 -7.44 15.30
C HIS A 260 41.89 -7.69 13.80
N TRP A 261 41.92 -6.62 13.00
CA TRP A 261 42.01 -6.69 11.54
C TRP A 261 43.23 -7.48 11.09
N ASN A 262 44.43 -7.11 11.56
CA ASN A 262 45.68 -7.79 11.20
C ASN A 262 45.70 -9.26 11.64
N SER A 263 45.01 -9.61 12.72
CA SER A 263 44.96 -10.98 13.24
C SER A 263 44.02 -11.88 12.42
N ALA A 264 42.92 -11.34 11.90
CA ALA A 264 41.88 -12.11 11.21
C ALA A 264 41.93 -12.01 9.68
N VAL A 265 42.51 -10.93 9.14
CA VAL A 265 42.47 -10.60 7.71
C VAL A 265 43.86 -10.66 7.08
N ASP A 266 43.95 -11.38 5.97
CA ASP A 266 45.12 -11.38 5.09
C ASP A 266 44.93 -10.30 4.01
N GLU A 267 45.71 -9.24 4.14
CA GLU A 267 45.62 -8.11 3.23
C GLU A 267 46.16 -8.39 1.83
N ALA A 268 46.85 -9.51 1.60
CA ALA A 268 47.27 -9.91 0.25
C ALA A 268 46.08 -10.09 -0.70
N TYR A 269 44.88 -10.35 -0.16
CA TYR A 269 43.64 -10.51 -0.92
C TYR A 269 42.73 -9.27 -0.88
N ILE A 270 43.23 -8.15 -0.37
CA ILE A 270 42.47 -6.91 -0.16
C ILE A 270 43.05 -5.80 -1.02
N ASP A 271 42.19 -5.11 -1.77
CA ASP A 271 42.53 -3.83 -2.38
C ASP A 271 42.12 -2.68 -1.43
N PRO A 272 43.09 -1.88 -0.93
CA PRO A 272 42.82 -0.80 0.00
C PRO A 272 42.06 0.39 -0.63
N GLU A 273 42.02 0.52 -1.95
CA GLU A 273 41.27 1.57 -2.64
C GLU A 273 39.76 1.27 -2.69
N VAL A 274 39.39 -0.01 -2.71
CA VAL A 274 37.99 -0.47 -2.72
C VAL A 274 37.57 -1.18 -1.44
N THR A 275 38.34 -0.99 -0.36
CA THR A 275 37.99 -1.37 1.00
C THR A 275 37.61 -0.13 1.78
N TYR A 276 36.42 -0.11 2.35
CA TYR A 276 35.81 1.05 2.98
C TYR A 276 35.52 0.81 4.45
N ILE A 277 35.71 1.85 5.26
CA ILE A 277 35.60 1.84 6.70
C ILE A 277 34.76 3.05 7.13
N ASP A 278 33.77 2.81 7.99
CA ASP A 278 32.97 3.87 8.60
C ASP A 278 33.59 4.31 9.92
N ILE A 279 34.11 5.53 9.93
CA ILE A 279 34.73 6.14 11.10
C ILE A 279 33.70 7.06 11.76
N GLY A 280 33.37 6.76 13.01
CA GLY A 280 32.46 7.53 13.83
C GLY A 280 33.18 8.45 14.80
N ARG A 281 32.69 9.67 14.95
CA ARG A 281 32.94 10.54 16.11
C ARG A 281 31.61 10.86 16.78
N GLN A 282 31.53 10.63 18.07
CA GLN A 282 30.35 10.89 18.88
C GLN A 282 30.70 11.88 19.99
N MET A 283 29.86 12.91 20.14
CA MET A 283 29.92 13.85 21.26
C MET A 283 28.68 13.66 22.13
N THR A 284 28.86 13.39 23.42
CA THR A 284 27.77 13.06 24.35
C THR A 284 27.94 13.88 25.63
N PRO A 285 26.85 14.40 26.23
CA PRO A 285 26.94 15.02 27.55
C PRO A 285 27.51 14.03 28.58
N ALA A 286 28.45 14.49 29.39
CA ALA A 286 29.09 13.71 30.45
C ALA A 286 28.16 13.49 31.66
N ASP A 287 27.20 14.41 31.87
CA ASP A 287 26.24 14.34 32.97
C ASP A 287 25.22 13.20 32.74
N THR A 288 25.33 12.12 33.51
CA THR A 288 24.37 10.99 33.56
C THR A 288 23.35 11.11 34.70
N GLY A 289 23.36 12.21 35.45
CA GLY A 289 22.49 12.47 36.60
C GLY A 289 21.08 13.01 36.24
N PRO A 290 20.30 13.51 37.22
CA PRO A 290 18.94 14.03 37.04
C PRO A 290 18.85 15.23 36.07
N HIS A 291 19.99 15.86 35.76
CA HIS A 291 20.14 16.99 34.84
C HIS A 291 20.58 16.58 33.42
N GLY A 292 20.20 15.38 32.98
CA GLY A 292 20.52 14.88 31.64
C GLY A 292 20.26 15.92 30.53
N ARG A 293 21.07 15.85 29.47
CA ARG A 293 20.99 16.78 28.34
C ARG A 293 20.96 16.03 27.02
N VAL A 294 20.46 16.72 26.00
CA VAL A 294 20.51 16.26 24.62
C VAL A 294 21.24 17.25 23.75
N LEU A 295 22.07 16.74 22.85
CA LEU A 295 22.76 17.55 21.85
C LEU A 295 22.03 17.43 20.51
N ILE A 296 21.86 18.57 19.83
CA ILE A 296 21.21 18.63 18.51
C ILE A 296 22.00 19.53 17.57
N TRP A 297 22.31 19.06 16.36
CA TRP A 297 23.04 19.86 15.37
C TRP A 297 22.34 21.18 15.00
N ARG A 298 23.08 22.30 15.08
CA ARG A 298 22.61 23.62 14.63
C ARG A 298 22.61 23.70 13.11
N ARG A 299 21.50 24.13 12.52
CA ARG A 299 21.38 24.36 11.07
C ARG A 299 22.44 25.33 10.56
N CYS A 300 22.67 26.45 11.25
CA CYS A 300 23.63 27.47 10.81
C CYS A 300 25.05 26.89 10.68
N CYS A 301 25.46 26.04 11.62
CA CYS A 301 26.76 25.37 11.63
C CYS A 301 26.84 24.33 10.50
N MET A 302 25.79 23.53 10.29
CA MET A 302 25.69 22.61 9.15
C MET A 302 25.70 23.35 7.79
N ASP A 303 25.03 24.49 7.68
CA ASP A 303 25.04 25.34 6.48
C ASP A 303 26.43 25.96 6.23
N ARG A 304 27.16 26.35 7.27
CA ARG A 304 28.55 26.82 7.18
C ARG A 304 29.48 25.69 6.72
N LEU A 305 29.36 24.50 7.32
CA LEU A 305 30.13 23.31 6.93
C LEU A 305 29.87 22.95 5.47
N TRP A 306 28.61 22.89 5.04
CA TRP A 306 28.25 22.63 3.65
C TRP A 306 28.86 23.64 2.68
N ARG A 307 28.76 24.94 2.97
CA ARG A 307 29.34 25.98 2.10
C ARG A 307 30.85 25.82 1.94
N ARG A 308 31.56 25.55 3.05
CA ARG A 308 33.02 25.29 3.03
C ARG A 308 33.35 24.04 2.23
N ARG A 309 32.65 22.92 2.47
CA ARG A 309 32.87 21.66 1.74
C ARG A 309 32.58 21.80 0.25
N LEU A 310 31.49 22.48 -0.12
CA LEU A 310 31.14 22.73 -1.52
C LEU A 310 32.17 23.63 -2.23
N GLN A 311 32.65 24.68 -1.56
CA GLN A 311 33.68 25.55 -2.13
C GLN A 311 34.99 24.79 -2.36
N TRP A 312 35.46 24.06 -1.35
CA TRP A 312 36.66 23.24 -1.43
C TRP A 312 36.53 22.18 -2.54
N SER A 313 35.40 21.47 -2.57
CA SER A 313 35.08 20.45 -3.59
C SER A 313 35.15 21.01 -5.00
N ARG A 314 34.55 22.19 -5.24
CA ARG A 314 34.59 22.87 -6.54
C ARG A 314 35.99 23.29 -6.97
N ILE A 315 36.87 23.63 -6.03
CA ILE A 315 38.27 23.97 -6.35
C ILE A 315 39.03 22.71 -6.75
N GLN A 316 38.95 21.65 -5.93
CA GLN A 316 39.68 20.40 -6.19
C GLN A 316 39.24 19.72 -7.50
N ASN A 317 37.94 19.63 -7.74
CA ASN A 317 37.43 19.05 -8.98
C ASN A 317 37.82 19.87 -10.23
N ARG A 318 37.93 21.21 -10.12
CA ARG A 318 38.42 22.04 -11.24
C ARG A 318 39.91 21.80 -11.52
N LEU A 319 40.74 21.76 -10.49
CA LEU A 319 42.17 21.47 -10.63
C LEU A 319 42.40 20.07 -11.21
N TYR A 320 41.54 19.12 -10.84
CA TYR A 320 41.63 17.74 -11.29
C TYR A 320 41.30 17.54 -12.77
N HIS A 321 40.32 18.27 -13.32
CA HIS A 321 39.84 18.06 -14.68
C HIS A 321 40.70 18.70 -15.79
N ARG A 322 41.75 19.48 -15.47
CA ARG A 322 42.48 20.39 -16.39
C ARG A 322 41.53 21.35 -17.14
N GLU A 323 42.03 22.52 -17.50
CA GLU A 323 41.20 23.67 -17.95
C GLU A 323 40.44 23.48 -19.28
N GLU A 324 40.53 22.35 -19.98
CA GLU A 324 39.92 22.19 -21.32
C GLU A 324 38.49 21.63 -21.34
N ASP A 325 38.03 20.92 -20.31
CA ASP A 325 36.65 20.37 -20.25
C ASP A 325 35.68 21.24 -19.42
N ALA A 326 36.17 22.33 -18.86
CA ALA A 326 35.45 23.11 -17.87
C ALA A 326 34.56 24.17 -18.53
N CYS A 327 33.41 23.78 -19.10
CA CYS A 327 32.15 24.54 -18.89
C CYS A 327 30.86 24.00 -19.55
N LYS A 328 30.85 22.95 -20.36
CA LYS A 328 29.61 22.47 -20.99
C LYS A 328 29.62 20.95 -21.16
N ASP A 329 28.53 20.28 -20.81
CA ASP A 329 28.25 18.99 -21.45
C ASP A 329 27.96 19.23 -22.94
N GLU A 330 28.06 18.22 -23.82
CA GLU A 330 27.74 18.36 -25.25
C GLU A 330 26.34 18.94 -25.52
N SER A 331 25.46 18.97 -24.51
CA SER A 331 24.10 19.51 -24.56
C SER A 331 23.96 20.95 -24.00
N GLY A 332 25.05 21.60 -23.61
CA GLY A 332 25.07 22.97 -23.07
C GLY A 332 24.44 23.14 -21.68
N LYS A 333 24.17 22.05 -20.93
CA LYS A 333 23.58 22.13 -19.58
C LYS A 333 24.66 22.29 -18.50
N ARG A 334 24.32 23.03 -17.44
CA ARG A 334 25.18 23.17 -16.26
C ARG A 334 25.47 21.80 -15.65
N GLN A 335 26.76 21.45 -15.55
CA GLN A 335 27.22 20.25 -14.90
C GLN A 335 26.72 20.19 -13.44
N ALA A 336 26.24 19.03 -13.02
CA ALA A 336 25.79 18.81 -11.65
C ALA A 336 26.94 19.08 -10.66
N PRO A 337 26.67 19.58 -9.44
CA PRO A 337 27.72 19.84 -8.47
C PRO A 337 28.45 18.53 -8.11
N PRO A 338 29.78 18.59 -7.82
CA PRO A 338 30.61 17.42 -7.51
C PRO A 338 30.17 16.70 -6.24
N ILE A 339 29.47 17.40 -5.34
CA ILE A 339 28.88 16.83 -4.12
C ILE A 339 27.41 17.24 -4.01
N ARG A 340 26.62 16.38 -3.36
CA ARG A 340 25.19 16.59 -3.06
C ARG A 340 24.96 16.63 -1.56
N ARG A 341 23.96 17.42 -1.14
CA ARG A 341 23.50 17.52 0.24
C ARG A 341 22.09 16.99 0.39
N THR A 342 21.87 16.13 1.37
CA THR A 342 20.54 15.78 1.89
C THR A 342 20.41 16.30 3.32
N THR A 343 19.27 16.87 3.67
CA THR A 343 19.02 17.46 5.00
C THR A 343 17.76 16.86 5.64
N TYR A 344 17.81 16.64 6.95
CA TYR A 344 16.72 16.02 7.71
C TYR A 344 16.37 16.90 8.92
N PRO A 345 15.36 17.79 8.81
CA PRO A 345 14.94 18.66 9.90
C PRO A 345 14.51 17.86 11.13
N PHE A 346 14.91 18.30 12.33
CA PHE A 346 14.48 17.68 13.59
C PHE A 346 13.06 18.11 13.94
N VAL A 347 12.09 17.18 13.90
CA VAL A 347 10.67 17.45 14.26
C VAL A 347 10.12 18.71 13.60
N THR A 348 10.45 18.93 12.31
CA THR A 348 10.07 20.13 11.53
C THR A 348 10.59 21.48 12.03
N LEU A 349 11.57 21.50 12.94
CA LEU A 349 12.25 22.72 13.34
C LEU A 349 13.10 23.29 12.21
N ARG A 350 13.14 24.62 12.13
CA ARG A 350 13.95 25.34 11.16
C ARG A 350 15.44 25.25 11.47
N ASP A 351 15.78 25.35 12.75
CA ASP A 351 17.14 25.66 13.20
C ASP A 351 17.94 24.43 13.65
N ALA A 352 17.33 23.25 13.66
CA ALA A 352 17.94 21.98 14.04
C ALA A 352 17.75 20.93 12.94
N ARG A 353 18.84 20.28 12.48
CA ARG A 353 18.75 19.26 11.42
C ARG A 353 19.98 18.36 11.33
N ASP A 354 19.75 17.16 10.81
CA ASP A 354 20.81 16.27 10.36
C ASP A 354 21.16 16.54 8.89
N MET A 355 22.34 16.08 8.47
CA MET A 355 22.86 16.32 7.13
C MET A 355 23.70 15.15 6.63
N THR A 356 23.51 14.78 5.37
CA THR A 356 24.37 13.85 4.63
C THR A 356 24.96 14.56 3.42
N ILE A 357 26.27 14.44 3.24
CA ILE A 357 27.01 14.89 2.07
C ILE A 357 27.49 13.66 1.30
N THR A 358 27.13 13.57 0.03
CA THR A 358 27.49 12.45 -0.85
C THR A 358 28.14 12.99 -2.12
N PRO A 359 29.36 12.57 -2.47
CA PRO A 359 29.99 12.93 -3.73
C PRO A 359 29.31 12.29 -4.95
N SER A 360 29.52 12.86 -6.13
CA SER A 360 29.10 12.26 -7.39
C SER A 360 30.07 11.16 -7.83
N SER A 361 29.63 10.29 -8.73
CA SER A 361 30.42 9.14 -9.22
C SER A 361 31.75 9.53 -9.88
N SER A 362 31.86 10.74 -10.44
CA SER A 362 33.07 11.23 -11.10
C SER A 362 33.89 12.21 -10.25
N SER A 363 33.47 12.46 -9.01
CA SER A 363 34.10 13.47 -8.16
C SER A 363 35.50 13.06 -7.70
N TRP A 364 36.36 14.07 -7.49
CA TRP A 364 37.68 13.92 -6.89
C TRP A 364 37.61 13.23 -5.53
N GLU A 365 36.62 13.56 -4.71
CA GLU A 365 36.43 12.99 -3.38
C GLU A 365 36.22 11.48 -3.42
N LEU A 366 35.31 11.01 -4.27
CA LEU A 366 35.04 9.58 -4.39
C LEU A 366 36.26 8.85 -4.95
N ARG A 367 36.93 9.41 -5.97
CA ARG A 367 38.15 8.84 -6.56
C ARG A 367 39.31 8.77 -5.57
N ASN A 368 39.34 9.65 -4.58
CA ASN A 368 40.35 9.66 -3.52
C ASN A 368 39.89 8.97 -2.23
N GLY A 369 38.76 8.27 -2.28
CA GLY A 369 38.33 7.35 -1.23
C GLY A 369 37.36 7.93 -0.20
N LEU A 370 36.74 9.10 -0.40
CA LEU A 370 35.66 9.58 0.48
C LEU A 370 34.29 9.29 -0.14
N VAL A 371 33.50 8.41 0.49
CA VAL A 371 32.20 7.94 -0.06
C VAL A 371 31.02 8.78 0.45
N TYR A 372 31.01 9.13 1.74
CA TYR A 372 30.03 10.05 2.30
C TYR A 372 30.51 10.64 3.63
N SER A 373 29.86 11.73 4.04
CA SER A 373 29.90 12.26 5.42
C SER A 373 28.47 12.43 5.94
N GLN A 374 28.17 11.92 7.13
CA GLN A 374 26.87 11.99 7.79
C GLN A 374 26.98 12.67 9.15
N PHE A 375 26.04 13.56 9.45
CA PHE A 375 25.95 14.30 10.71
C PHE A 375 24.53 14.12 11.26
N TYR A 376 24.38 13.40 12.36
CA TYR A 376 23.05 13.07 12.89
C TYR A 376 22.94 13.05 14.41
N ASN A 377 21.72 13.20 14.93
CA ASN A 377 21.43 13.13 16.38
C ASN A 377 21.24 11.67 16.82
N LEU A 378 21.74 11.31 18.01
CA LEU A 378 21.76 9.91 18.49
C LEU A 378 20.46 9.49 19.17
N ILE A 379 19.33 9.65 18.48
CA ILE A 379 17.99 9.45 19.03
C ILE A 379 17.58 7.99 19.31
N LYS A 380 18.56 7.06 19.33
CA LYS A 380 18.34 5.62 19.46
C LYS A 380 17.76 5.25 20.82
N VAL A 381 18.29 5.83 21.90
CA VAL A 381 17.94 5.47 23.28
C VAL A 381 16.43 5.47 23.54
N PRO A 382 15.66 6.52 23.20
CA PRO A 382 14.22 6.54 23.49
C PRO A 382 13.34 5.77 22.48
N PHE A 383 13.82 5.49 21.25
CA PHE A 383 12.93 5.11 20.15
C PHE A 383 13.33 3.84 19.38
N ASP A 384 14.62 3.49 19.32
CA ASP A 384 15.12 2.34 18.59
C ASP A 384 14.94 1.05 19.41
N ALA A 385 14.06 0.17 18.94
CA ALA A 385 13.99 -1.21 19.43
C ALA A 385 14.21 -2.17 18.26
N ALA A 386 15.44 -2.70 18.14
CA ALA A 386 15.84 -3.58 17.03
C ALA A 386 15.55 -2.98 15.64
N LYS A 387 15.89 -1.70 15.44
CA LYS A 387 15.65 -0.90 14.22
C LYS A 387 14.16 -0.66 13.91
N GLN A 388 13.27 -0.98 14.85
CA GLN A 388 11.85 -0.65 14.73
C GLN A 388 11.58 0.62 15.53
N TYR A 389 11.15 1.69 14.86
CA TYR A 389 10.83 2.98 15.48
C TYR A 389 9.30 3.15 15.64
N PRO A 390 8.83 3.93 16.64
CA PRO A 390 7.40 4.19 16.88
C PRO A 390 6.68 4.69 15.63
N PHE A 391 5.44 4.26 15.39
CA PHE A 391 4.59 4.76 14.31
C PHE A 391 5.11 4.58 12.87
N GLN A 392 6.28 3.97 12.62
CA GLN A 392 6.81 3.80 11.26
C GLN A 392 6.03 2.78 10.41
N ASN A 393 5.15 1.98 11.02
CA ASN A 393 4.25 1.10 10.27
C ASN A 393 3.24 1.94 9.47
N ARG A 394 3.48 2.04 8.17
CA ARG A 394 2.64 2.73 7.19
C ARG A 394 1.19 2.25 7.15
N HIS A 395 0.93 0.98 7.49
CA HIS A 395 -0.42 0.43 7.52
C HIS A 395 -1.28 1.01 8.66
N THR A 396 -0.71 1.78 9.60
CA THR A 396 -1.48 2.50 10.62
C THR A 396 -2.53 3.43 10.02
N GLU A 397 -2.27 4.01 8.84
CA GLU A 397 -3.24 4.83 8.11
C GLU A 397 -4.54 4.09 7.77
N SER A 398 -4.52 2.75 7.67
CA SER A 398 -5.74 1.97 7.44
C SER A 398 -6.75 2.10 8.58
N MET A 399 -6.34 2.52 9.79
CA MET A 399 -7.26 2.79 10.90
C MET A 399 -8.13 4.03 10.70
N ALA A 400 -7.78 4.89 9.74
CA ALA A 400 -8.58 6.03 9.31
C ALA A 400 -9.72 5.62 8.37
N LEU A 401 -9.65 4.42 7.77
CA LEU A 401 -10.66 3.95 6.83
C LEU A 401 -11.90 3.46 7.56
N ASP A 402 -13.04 3.73 6.92
CA ASP A 402 -14.33 3.27 7.41
C ASP A 402 -14.33 1.75 7.65
N PRO A 403 -14.75 1.25 8.83
CA PRO A 403 -14.70 -0.18 9.16
C PRO A 403 -15.56 -1.02 8.22
N SER A 404 -16.61 -0.41 7.67
CA SER A 404 -17.55 -1.06 6.78
C SER A 404 -16.98 -1.19 5.36
N TYR A 405 -16.19 -0.21 4.90
CA TYR A 405 -15.33 -0.33 3.71
C TYR A 405 -14.30 -1.44 3.89
N LEU A 406 -13.61 -1.50 5.03
CA LEU A 406 -12.61 -2.54 5.32
C LEU A 406 -13.21 -3.95 5.35
N ARG A 407 -14.44 -4.11 5.89
CA ARG A 407 -15.18 -5.39 5.85
C ARG A 407 -15.46 -5.81 4.41
N ASP A 408 -15.91 -4.90 3.56
CA ASP A 408 -16.23 -5.21 2.16
C ASP A 408 -14.95 -5.53 1.37
N GLN A 409 -13.87 -4.77 1.57
CA GLN A 409 -12.55 -5.06 1.02
C GLN A 409 -12.06 -6.46 1.42
N ARG A 410 -12.16 -6.83 2.71
CA ARG A 410 -11.76 -8.15 3.22
C ARG A 410 -12.51 -9.27 2.52
N ASN A 411 -13.80 -9.07 2.25
CA ASN A 411 -14.64 -10.05 1.57
C ASN A 411 -14.34 -10.18 0.07
N SER A 412 -13.80 -9.13 -0.56
CA SER A 412 -13.49 -9.10 -2.00
C SER A 412 -12.14 -9.69 -2.40
N THR A 413 -11.16 -9.72 -1.50
CA THR A 413 -9.75 -9.84 -1.88
C THR A 413 -9.06 -11.02 -1.19
N ARG A 414 -8.30 -11.81 -1.95
CA ARG A 414 -7.60 -13.02 -1.48
C ARG A 414 -6.24 -12.74 -0.80
N GLY A 415 -6.00 -11.52 -0.34
CA GLY A 415 -4.70 -11.07 0.18
C GLY A 415 -4.56 -11.14 1.71
N ALA A 416 -3.31 -11.16 2.19
CA ALA A 416 -2.98 -11.00 3.60
C ALA A 416 -3.37 -9.58 4.06
N HIS A 417 -4.54 -9.46 4.68
CA HIS A 417 -5.01 -8.22 5.26
C HIS A 417 -4.20 -7.92 6.52
N ALA A 418 -3.65 -6.71 6.64
CA ALA A 418 -3.18 -6.22 7.93
C ALA A 418 -4.39 -6.24 8.88
N HIS A 419 -4.43 -7.22 9.77
CA HIS A 419 -5.55 -7.40 10.67
C HIS A 419 -5.71 -6.12 11.49
N GLN A 420 -6.88 -5.48 11.45
CA GLN A 420 -7.11 -4.18 12.11
C GLN A 420 -6.66 -4.21 13.59
N SER A 421 -6.87 -5.33 14.29
CA SER A 421 -6.36 -5.48 15.67
C SER A 421 -4.84 -5.44 15.78
N ARG A 422 -4.08 -5.98 14.81
CA ARG A 422 -2.61 -5.92 14.78
C ARG A 422 -2.13 -4.50 14.52
N VAL A 423 -2.81 -3.76 13.64
CA VAL A 423 -2.48 -2.37 13.35
C VAL A 423 -2.77 -1.47 14.56
N GLN A 424 -3.92 -1.67 15.21
CA GLN A 424 -4.27 -0.98 16.47
C GLN A 424 -3.29 -1.34 17.59
N CYS A 425 -2.89 -2.61 17.70
CA CYS A 425 -1.88 -3.04 18.66
C CYS A 425 -0.54 -2.35 18.38
N ALA A 426 -0.07 -2.33 17.14
CA ALA A 426 1.16 -1.63 16.76
C ALA A 426 1.13 -0.13 17.09
N TYR A 427 -0.02 0.53 16.88
CA TYR A 427 -0.23 1.92 17.28
C TYR A 427 -0.16 2.10 18.81
N ARG A 428 -0.87 1.27 19.58
CA ARG A 428 -0.86 1.31 21.05
C ARG A 428 0.53 1.01 21.63
N LEU A 429 1.24 0.03 21.09
CA LEU A 429 2.62 -0.31 21.47
C LEU A 429 3.58 0.84 21.15
N SER A 430 3.37 1.55 20.03
CA SER A 430 4.15 2.75 19.71
C SER A 430 3.90 3.87 20.73
N LYS A 431 2.63 4.15 21.08
CA LYS A 431 2.30 5.11 22.15
C LYS A 431 2.91 4.71 23.49
N LEU A 432 2.80 3.44 23.88
CA LEU A 432 3.35 2.92 25.12
C LEU A 432 4.87 3.08 25.16
N ARG A 433 5.56 2.86 24.04
CA ARG A 433 7.00 3.08 23.94
C ARG A 433 7.36 4.54 24.14
N ILE A 434 6.67 5.48 23.47
CA ILE A 434 6.89 6.92 23.70
C ILE A 434 6.64 7.27 25.16
N HIS A 435 5.53 6.80 25.74
CA HIS A 435 5.16 7.10 27.11
C HIS A 435 6.21 6.61 28.13
N ARG A 436 6.76 5.41 27.93
CA ARG A 436 7.78 4.82 28.81
C ARG A 436 9.16 5.47 28.65
N ASN A 437 9.53 5.89 27.44
CA ASN A 437 10.89 6.38 27.14
C ASN A 437 11.02 7.91 27.17
N VAL A 438 9.91 8.63 27.10
CA VAL A 438 9.88 10.09 27.20
C VAL A 438 9.09 10.40 28.47
N PRO A 439 9.69 10.80 29.60
CA PRO A 439 8.98 10.97 30.87
C PRO A 439 7.87 12.03 30.82
N ALA A 440 6.79 11.81 31.60
CA ALA A 440 5.80 12.87 31.88
C ALA A 440 6.46 13.91 32.78
N VAL A 441 6.01 15.16 32.76
CA VAL A 441 6.63 16.21 33.59
C VAL A 441 5.58 16.95 34.42
N ASP A 442 4.51 16.24 34.77
CA ASP A 442 3.46 16.79 35.61
C ASP A 442 3.79 16.46 37.05
N GLN A 443 4.58 17.33 37.67
CA GLN A 443 4.48 17.73 39.07
C GLN A 443 5.20 19.07 39.18
N ASN A 444 4.43 20.10 39.53
CA ASN A 444 4.94 21.43 39.81
C ASN A 444 5.95 21.32 40.96
N GLU A 445 7.09 21.99 40.84
CA GLU A 445 8.04 22.19 41.94
C GLU A 445 7.51 23.22 42.97
N ASP A 446 6.21 23.56 42.94
CA ASP A 446 5.62 24.68 43.69
C ASP A 446 4.52 24.26 44.70
N ASP A 447 4.29 22.96 44.96
CA ASP A 447 3.34 22.53 46.01
C ASP A 447 4.11 22.04 47.24
N ASP A 448 4.46 23.00 48.10
CA ASP A 448 4.90 22.75 49.46
C ASP A 448 3.78 22.06 50.24
N GLY A 449 3.95 20.76 50.51
CA GLY A 449 3.19 20.05 51.53
C GLY A 449 2.18 19.04 51.00
N ASP A 450 2.67 17.87 50.60
CA ASP A 450 2.13 16.60 51.11
C ASP A 450 3.07 15.45 50.70
N GLU A 451 3.76 14.89 51.70
CA GLU A 451 4.52 13.65 51.61
C GLU A 451 3.56 12.47 51.34
N ILE A 452 3.12 12.30 50.09
CA ILE A 452 2.62 11.00 49.63
C ILE A 452 3.76 10.30 48.93
N GLN A 453 4.35 9.35 49.65
CA GLN A 453 5.31 8.36 49.16
C GLN A 453 4.69 7.57 47.98
N HIS A 454 4.82 8.07 46.77
CA HIS A 454 4.69 7.26 45.57
C HIS A 454 6.03 6.60 45.27
N GLU A 455 6.24 5.43 45.90
CA GLU A 455 7.20 4.44 45.43
C GLU A 455 6.94 4.17 43.93
N GLY A 456 7.91 4.54 43.07
CA GLY A 456 8.01 4.00 41.72
C GLY A 456 8.00 4.95 40.52
N SER A 457 8.01 6.29 40.67
CA SER A 457 8.27 7.15 39.50
C SER A 457 9.76 7.28 39.22
N THR A 458 10.34 6.25 38.60
CA THR A 458 11.68 6.31 38.02
C THR A 458 11.66 7.22 36.78
N HIS A 459 11.65 8.55 36.99
CA HIS A 459 11.93 9.53 35.94
C HIS A 459 13.39 9.43 35.54
N HIS A 460 13.72 8.52 34.63
CA HIS A 460 15.06 8.45 34.05
C HIS A 460 15.18 9.52 32.94
N PRO A 461 15.96 10.60 33.14
CA PRO A 461 16.24 11.52 32.04
C PRO A 461 17.02 10.77 30.95
N PHE A 462 16.64 10.96 29.69
CA PHE A 462 17.39 10.39 28.56
C PHE A 462 18.48 11.37 28.12
N THR A 463 19.73 10.91 28.07
CA THR A 463 20.85 11.68 27.52
C THR A 463 21.19 11.10 26.15
N TYR A 464 21.28 11.95 25.13
CA TYR A 464 21.85 11.54 23.84
C TYR A 464 22.66 12.65 23.19
N GLY A 465 23.70 12.21 22.49
CA GLY A 465 24.63 13.07 21.81
C GLY A 465 24.32 13.33 20.35
N ILE A 466 25.35 13.81 19.66
CA ILE A 466 25.40 13.94 18.21
C ILE A 466 26.54 13.08 17.66
N ARG A 467 26.46 12.79 16.37
CA ARG A 467 27.46 12.00 15.66
C ARG A 467 27.84 12.63 14.33
N ALA A 468 29.13 12.56 14.02
CA ALA A 468 29.68 12.71 12.69
C ALA A 468 30.25 11.37 12.26
N GLU A 469 30.01 10.96 11.03
CA GLU A 469 30.44 9.67 10.49
C GLU A 469 30.92 9.84 9.05
N ASP A 470 32.09 9.31 8.74
CA ASP A 470 32.69 9.36 7.42
C ASP A 470 32.98 7.95 6.92
N ARG A 471 32.56 7.64 5.70
CA ARG A 471 32.94 6.42 5.00
C ARG A 471 34.15 6.70 4.11
N VAL A 472 35.29 6.12 4.46
CA VAL A 472 36.57 6.34 3.76
C VAL A 472 37.18 5.04 3.24
N SER A 473 37.97 5.09 2.17
CA SER A 473 38.78 3.94 1.76
C SER A 473 39.89 3.68 2.78
N LEU A 474 40.33 2.43 2.89
CA LEU A 474 41.45 2.03 3.72
C LEU A 474 42.73 2.74 3.29
N ALA A 475 42.92 2.97 1.98
CA ALA A 475 44.02 3.78 1.45
C ALA A 475 43.96 5.24 1.94
N LEU A 476 42.78 5.87 1.96
CA LEU A 476 42.62 7.21 2.51
C LEU A 476 42.86 7.23 4.02
N LEU A 477 42.32 6.27 4.77
CA LEU A 477 42.55 6.13 6.21
C LEU A 477 44.03 6.00 6.56
N ARG A 478 44.79 5.19 5.81
CA ARG A 478 46.24 5.05 5.98
C ARG A 478 47.00 6.35 5.72
N ARG A 479 46.61 7.09 4.67
CA ARG A 479 47.21 8.41 4.39
C ARG A 479 46.95 9.40 5.52
N ILE A 480 45.71 9.45 6.03
CA ILE A 480 45.34 10.32 7.16
C ILE A 480 46.15 9.96 8.42
N THR A 481 46.29 8.67 8.71
CA THR A 481 46.97 8.17 9.91
C THR A 481 48.49 8.33 9.87
N GLY A 482 49.09 8.20 8.68
CA GLY A 482 50.50 8.54 8.46
C GLY A 482 50.81 10.02 8.74
N LEU A 483 49.87 10.93 8.46
CA LEU A 483 50.03 12.36 8.76
C LEU A 483 49.98 12.66 10.27
N PHE A 484 49.19 11.90 11.04
CA PHE A 484 49.18 12.03 12.51
C PHE A 484 50.50 11.56 13.13
N SER A 485 51.09 10.51 12.59
CA SER A 485 52.35 9.94 13.09
C SER A 485 53.59 10.81 12.77
N SER A 486 53.46 11.72 11.79
CA SER A 486 54.54 12.59 11.31
C SER A 486 54.42 14.04 11.78
N SER A 487 53.31 14.42 12.43
CA SER A 487 53.21 15.71 13.09
C SER A 487 53.96 15.67 14.42
N PRO A 488 54.88 16.61 14.72
CA PRO A 488 55.45 16.72 16.05
C PRO A 488 54.31 16.89 17.05
N SER A 489 54.45 16.29 18.23
CA SER A 489 53.58 16.54 19.36
C SER A 489 53.55 18.04 19.59
N GLN A 490 52.49 18.72 19.11
CA GLN A 490 52.23 20.09 19.53
C GLN A 490 52.01 20.01 21.02
N ASP A 491 53.01 20.44 21.79
CA ASP A 491 52.85 20.80 23.19
C ASP A 491 51.62 21.69 23.27
N ARG A 492 50.53 21.14 23.82
CA ARG A 492 49.33 21.88 24.18
C ARG A 492 49.62 22.71 25.43
N SER A 493 50.59 23.62 25.32
CA SER A 493 50.84 24.72 26.24
C SER A 493 50.60 26.05 25.52
N GLY A 494 49.52 26.11 24.75
CA GLY A 494 48.89 27.36 24.39
C GLY A 494 47.68 27.53 25.29
N ASP A 495 47.85 28.33 26.34
CA ASP A 495 46.74 29.02 27.00
C ASP A 495 46.05 29.90 25.93
N ASP A 496 45.20 29.27 25.11
CA ASP A 496 44.21 30.01 24.33
C ASP A 496 43.14 30.45 25.33
N GLU A 497 43.35 31.63 25.91
CA GLU A 497 42.34 32.38 26.66
C GLU A 497 40.98 32.29 25.94
N ASP A 498 39.97 31.86 26.70
CA ASP A 498 38.52 31.81 26.45
C ASP A 498 37.96 32.72 25.32
N GLU A 499 38.29 32.46 24.05
CA GLU A 499 37.45 32.88 22.93
C GLU A 499 36.21 31.99 22.91
N GLU A 500 35.13 32.51 23.50
CA GLU A 500 33.72 32.09 23.44
C GLU A 500 33.41 31.10 22.28
N ARG A 501 33.72 29.81 22.48
CA ARG A 501 33.78 28.83 21.38
C ARG A 501 32.38 28.28 21.10
N ASP A 502 31.65 29.00 20.25
CA ASP A 502 30.26 28.71 19.91
C ASP A 502 30.11 27.29 19.28
N HIS A 503 29.61 26.32 20.06
CA HIS A 503 29.52 24.91 19.64
C HIS A 503 28.58 24.69 18.44
N PRO A 504 28.83 23.66 17.60
CA PRO A 504 28.01 23.39 16.42
C PRO A 504 26.65 22.75 16.74
N PHE A 505 26.27 22.68 18.01
CA PHE A 505 25.05 22.04 18.50
C PHE A 505 24.33 22.90 19.55
N PHE A 506 23.03 22.66 19.70
CA PHE A 506 22.28 23.06 20.88
C PHE A 506 22.47 22.01 21.97
N SER A 507 22.63 22.47 23.20
CA SER A 507 22.61 21.62 24.40
C SER A 507 21.32 21.93 25.14
N VAL A 508 20.34 21.01 25.08
CA VAL A 508 18.99 21.20 25.63
C VAL A 508 18.81 20.26 26.83
N SER A 509 18.13 20.70 27.89
CA SER A 509 17.82 19.79 29.01
C SER A 509 16.91 18.66 28.53
N SER A 510 17.12 17.45 29.06
CA SER A 510 16.30 16.28 28.72
C SER A 510 14.83 16.48 29.09
N GLN A 511 14.54 17.24 30.16
CA GLN A 511 13.18 17.59 30.56
C GLN A 511 12.48 18.47 29.51
N THR A 512 13.13 19.54 29.03
CA THR A 512 12.59 20.40 27.97
C THR A 512 12.41 19.62 26.68
N MET A 513 13.37 18.77 26.32
CA MET A 513 13.24 17.90 25.15
C MET A 513 12.07 16.91 25.29
N ALA A 514 11.90 16.31 26.48
CA ALA A 514 10.81 15.38 26.75
C ALA A 514 9.45 16.04 26.58
N ARG A 515 9.27 17.25 27.15
CA ARG A 515 8.04 18.06 26.99
C ARG A 515 7.78 18.36 25.51
N PHE A 516 8.81 18.81 24.78
CA PHE A 516 8.69 19.12 23.35
C PHE A 516 8.30 17.90 22.50
N LEU A 517 8.97 16.75 22.71
CA LEU A 517 8.69 15.51 21.97
C LEU A 517 7.30 14.97 22.30
N ARG A 518 6.89 14.99 23.59
CA ARG A 518 5.54 14.61 24.00
C ARG A 518 4.49 15.49 23.34
N ALA A 519 4.64 16.81 23.39
CA ALA A 519 3.71 17.73 22.73
C ALA A 519 3.63 17.48 21.21
N SER A 520 4.79 17.26 20.58
CA SER A 520 4.91 17.03 19.13
C SER A 520 4.26 15.72 18.68
N VAL A 521 4.34 14.65 19.49
CA VAL A 521 3.64 13.38 19.24
C VAL A 521 2.16 13.51 19.58
N ASN A 522 1.83 14.04 20.76
CA ASN A 522 0.47 14.09 21.28
C ASN A 522 -0.45 14.95 20.43
N ARG A 523 0.01 16.03 19.77
CA ARG A 523 -0.85 16.82 18.88
C ARG A 523 -1.51 15.97 17.78
N TYR A 524 -0.77 14.99 17.24
CA TYR A 524 -1.30 14.11 16.19
C TYR A 524 -2.03 12.89 16.75
N CYS A 525 -1.58 12.34 17.89
CA CYS A 525 -2.34 11.30 18.60
C CYS A 525 -3.71 11.83 19.00
N PHE A 526 -3.76 13.00 19.62
CA PHE A 526 -4.99 13.66 20.03
C PHE A 526 -5.90 13.93 18.83
N LEU A 527 -5.39 14.54 17.76
CA LEU A 527 -6.21 14.80 16.58
C LEU A 527 -6.81 13.52 15.98
N PHE A 528 -6.01 12.45 15.86
CA PHE A 528 -6.50 11.17 15.38
C PHE A 528 -7.55 10.56 16.31
N GLU A 529 -7.26 10.49 17.61
CA GLU A 529 -8.12 9.83 18.60
C GLU A 529 -9.41 10.61 18.84
N TYR A 530 -9.33 11.94 18.87
CA TYR A 530 -10.48 12.82 18.98
C TYR A 530 -11.41 12.68 17.79
N VAL A 531 -10.91 12.81 16.55
CA VAL A 531 -11.76 12.63 15.37
C VAL A 531 -12.37 11.23 15.36
N LYS A 532 -11.58 10.20 15.69
CA LYS A 532 -12.04 8.82 15.77
C LYS A 532 -13.10 8.61 16.86
N SER A 533 -13.01 9.27 18.00
CA SER A 533 -14.01 9.14 19.07
C SER A 533 -15.33 9.85 18.72
N GLN A 534 -15.26 10.91 17.91
CA GLN A 534 -16.44 11.60 17.38
C GLN A 534 -17.09 10.83 16.21
N THR A 535 -16.37 9.88 15.60
CA THR A 535 -16.95 9.02 14.57
C THR A 535 -17.75 7.87 15.18
N GLY A 536 -18.95 7.61 14.66
CA GLY A 536 -19.76 6.45 15.06
C GLY A 536 -19.25 5.14 14.46
N LEU A 537 -20.16 4.18 14.23
CA LEU A 537 -19.84 2.92 13.53
C LEU A 537 -19.38 3.09 12.07
N LYS A 538 -19.44 4.33 11.54
CA LYS A 538 -19.12 4.73 10.17
C LYS A 538 -18.34 6.04 10.17
N TYR A 539 -17.42 6.19 9.22
CA TYR A 539 -16.53 7.35 9.08
C TYR A 539 -16.84 8.08 7.77
N SER A 540 -16.87 9.40 7.79
CA SER A 540 -16.96 10.23 6.59
C SER A 540 -15.60 10.36 5.88
N LEU A 541 -15.61 10.73 4.60
CA LEU A 541 -14.37 11.00 3.86
C LEU A 541 -13.58 12.16 4.49
N PRO A 542 -14.20 13.31 4.88
CA PRO A 542 -13.49 14.35 5.61
C PRO A 542 -12.82 13.85 6.90
N GLU A 543 -13.49 13.04 7.71
CA GLU A 543 -12.89 12.43 8.92
C GLU A 543 -11.71 11.52 8.59
N THR A 544 -11.85 10.71 7.53
CA THR A 544 -10.80 9.81 7.03
C THR A 544 -9.55 10.60 6.64
N VAL A 545 -9.72 11.72 5.92
CA VAL A 545 -8.59 12.56 5.47
C VAL A 545 -7.87 13.18 6.67
N VAL A 546 -8.60 13.66 7.68
CA VAL A 546 -8.02 14.21 8.92
C VAL A 546 -7.25 13.15 9.70
N MET A 547 -7.88 11.99 9.94
CA MET A 547 -7.23 10.88 10.64
C MET A 547 -5.98 10.40 9.90
N ALA A 548 -6.03 10.28 8.57
CA ALA A 548 -4.88 9.88 7.76
C ALA A 548 -3.75 10.91 7.82
N ALA A 549 -4.06 12.21 7.74
CA ALA A 549 -3.08 13.28 7.87
C ALA A 549 -2.41 13.28 9.27
N ALA A 550 -3.18 13.03 10.33
CA ALA A 550 -2.65 12.92 11.69
C ALA A 550 -1.70 11.71 11.84
N LEU A 551 -2.12 10.53 11.37
CA LEU A 551 -1.30 9.31 11.40
C LEU A 551 -0.02 9.45 10.57
N ARG A 552 -0.06 10.19 9.46
CA ARG A 552 1.14 10.58 8.70
C ARG A 552 2.06 11.47 9.50
N GLY A 553 1.51 12.51 10.13
CA GLY A 553 2.27 13.45 10.97
C GLY A 553 3.05 12.76 12.09
N LEU A 554 2.49 11.70 12.69
CA LEU A 554 3.14 10.92 13.74
C LEU A 554 4.46 10.27 13.32
N ARG A 555 4.66 9.99 12.03
CA ARG A 555 5.90 9.39 11.52
C ARG A 555 7.09 10.36 11.52
N PHE A 556 6.83 11.65 11.71
CA PHE A 556 7.81 12.74 11.63
C PHE A 556 7.80 13.63 12.90
N SER A 557 7.18 13.16 13.99
CA SER A 557 6.90 13.97 15.17
C SER A 557 7.92 13.86 16.30
N TYR A 558 8.96 13.03 16.13
CA TYR A 558 9.91 12.76 17.20
C TYR A 558 11.36 12.57 16.74
N ASP A 559 11.67 12.57 15.44
CA ASP A 559 13.01 12.30 14.90
C ASP A 559 13.45 13.28 13.80
N CYS A 560 14.65 13.03 13.26
CA CYS A 560 15.19 13.68 12.07
C CYS A 560 14.86 12.86 10.81
N SER A 561 13.64 13.02 10.31
CA SER A 561 13.16 12.32 9.12
C SER A 561 13.18 13.18 7.86
N LEU A 562 13.23 12.53 6.69
CA LEU A 562 13.24 13.20 5.38
C LEU A 562 11.82 13.65 4.97
N ILE A 563 11.24 14.55 5.76
CA ILE A 563 9.87 15.04 5.57
C ILE A 563 9.66 15.71 4.20
N ALA A 564 10.73 16.20 3.56
CA ALA A 564 10.69 16.72 2.20
C ALA A 564 10.18 15.71 1.16
N LYS A 565 10.31 14.40 1.43
CA LYS A 565 9.72 13.34 0.58
C LYS A 565 8.24 13.09 0.85
N GLU A 566 7.69 13.62 1.93
CA GLU A 566 6.28 13.53 2.28
C GLU A 566 5.54 14.79 1.81
N SER A 567 5.25 14.85 0.51
CA SER A 567 4.68 16.05 -0.13
C SER A 567 3.33 16.48 0.46
N VAL A 568 2.54 15.53 0.97
CA VAL A 568 1.25 15.82 1.61
C VAL A 568 1.44 16.63 2.89
N LEU A 569 2.51 16.41 3.65
CA LEU A 569 2.80 17.21 4.84
C LEU A 569 3.63 18.45 4.50
N CYS A 570 4.68 18.27 3.69
CA CYS A 570 5.71 19.27 3.45
C CYS A 570 5.30 20.33 2.40
N GLY A 571 4.63 19.91 1.34
CA GLY A 571 4.23 20.76 0.21
C GLY A 571 3.03 21.64 0.53
N ASP A 572 2.82 22.68 -0.27
CA ASP A 572 1.66 23.59 -0.16
C ASP A 572 0.64 23.30 -1.27
N LYS A 573 0.78 23.95 -2.43
CA LYS A 573 0.04 23.67 -3.65
C LYS A 573 1.04 23.52 -4.80
N TRP A 574 0.89 22.48 -5.62
CA TRP A 574 1.73 22.29 -6.80
C TRP A 574 0.99 21.52 -7.89
N THR A 575 1.43 21.68 -9.13
CA THR A 575 0.86 20.96 -10.27
C THR A 575 1.73 19.74 -10.60
N SER A 576 1.10 18.58 -10.77
CA SER A 576 1.75 17.33 -11.18
C SER A 576 1.21 16.87 -12.53
N THR A 577 2.07 16.34 -13.39
CA THR A 577 1.65 15.71 -14.65
C THR A 577 1.33 14.24 -14.43
N GLN A 578 0.11 13.82 -14.77
CA GLN A 578 -0.31 12.42 -14.76
C GLN A 578 -0.48 11.95 -16.20
N ARG A 579 0.23 10.88 -16.57
CA ARG A 579 0.03 10.20 -17.85
C ARG A 579 -1.23 9.35 -17.75
N VAL A 580 -2.24 9.68 -18.53
CA VAL A 580 -3.46 8.88 -18.70
C VAL A 580 -3.32 8.14 -20.02
N ARG A 581 -3.39 6.81 -20.00
CA ARG A 581 -3.50 6.03 -21.23
C ARG A 581 -4.88 6.27 -21.80
N VAL A 582 -4.94 6.78 -23.02
CA VAL A 582 -6.18 6.86 -23.80
C VAL A 582 -6.27 5.58 -24.65
N GLU A 583 -7.48 5.04 -24.82
CA GLU A 583 -7.73 3.97 -25.80
C GLU A 583 -7.30 4.47 -27.19
N GLY A 584 -6.34 3.79 -27.81
CA GLY A 584 -5.66 4.24 -29.03
C GLY A 584 -4.13 4.36 -28.93
N GLY A 585 -3.55 4.20 -27.73
CA GLY A 585 -2.10 4.01 -27.55
C GLY A 585 -1.30 5.28 -27.24
N GLU A 586 -1.85 6.48 -27.45
CA GLU A 586 -1.19 7.72 -27.06
C GLU A 586 -1.45 8.09 -25.59
N ALA A 587 -0.37 8.38 -24.86
CA ALA A 587 -0.46 8.80 -23.46
C ALA A 587 -0.74 10.31 -23.39
N ARG A 588 -1.98 10.68 -23.04
CA ARG A 588 -2.33 12.08 -22.78
C ARG A 588 -1.78 12.51 -21.42
N ILE A 589 -1.03 13.61 -21.39
CA ILE A 589 -0.49 14.19 -20.16
C ILE A 589 -1.55 15.16 -19.60
N THR A 590 -2.16 14.80 -18.48
CA THR A 590 -3.09 15.67 -17.77
C THR A 590 -2.37 16.35 -16.61
N LYS A 591 -2.52 17.67 -16.48
CA LYS A 591 -2.06 18.42 -15.31
C LYS A 591 -3.08 18.26 -14.18
N VAL A 592 -2.61 17.82 -13.02
CA VAL A 592 -3.42 17.60 -11.82
C VAL A 592 -2.87 18.47 -10.71
N GLU A 593 -3.71 19.31 -10.12
CA GLU A 593 -3.35 20.07 -8.93
C GLU A 593 -3.27 19.15 -7.71
N ARG A 594 -2.23 19.37 -6.91
CA ARG A 594 -1.94 18.64 -5.68
C ARG A 594 -1.88 19.61 -4.52
N GLU A 595 -2.26 19.11 -3.36
CA GLU A 595 -2.36 19.85 -2.13
C GLU A 595 -1.53 19.15 -1.04
N GLY A 596 -0.91 19.93 -0.17
CA GLY A 596 -0.24 19.50 1.04
C GLY A 596 -0.51 20.46 2.20
N LEU A 597 0.07 20.22 3.37
CA LEU A 597 -0.23 20.97 4.60
C LEU A 597 0.72 22.14 4.86
N GLY A 598 1.78 22.27 4.06
CA GLY A 598 2.68 23.41 4.03
C GLY A 598 3.65 23.51 5.20
N LEU A 599 4.00 22.39 5.85
CA LEU A 599 4.91 22.36 7.00
C LEU A 599 6.28 23.01 6.68
N ASN A 600 6.75 22.93 5.43
CA ASN A 600 8.01 23.56 5.04
C ASN A 600 7.93 25.09 5.06
N LYS A 601 6.81 25.65 4.59
CA LYS A 601 6.59 27.09 4.59
C LYS A 601 6.53 27.62 6.02
N THR A 602 5.68 27.01 6.86
CA THR A 602 5.50 27.44 8.25
C THR A 602 6.75 27.25 9.10
N SER A 603 7.46 26.13 8.93
CA SER A 603 8.76 25.92 9.56
C SER A 603 9.76 27.01 9.18
N THR A 604 9.86 27.35 7.90
CA THR A 604 10.80 28.38 7.44
C THR A 604 10.47 29.76 8.01
N SER A 605 9.19 30.15 8.01
CA SER A 605 8.79 31.49 8.45
C SER A 605 8.69 31.65 9.96
N HIS A 606 8.35 30.59 10.72
CA HIS A 606 8.07 30.69 12.15
C HIS A 606 8.98 29.83 13.05
N GLY A 607 9.91 29.06 12.48
CA GLY A 607 10.83 28.21 13.25
C GLY A 607 10.32 26.79 13.53
N PHE A 608 9.02 26.53 13.42
CA PHE A 608 8.40 25.22 13.65
C PHE A 608 7.29 24.92 12.65
N GLY A 609 7.17 23.67 12.22
CA GLY A 609 6.16 23.24 11.26
C GLY A 609 4.79 23.03 11.88
N TRP A 610 3.80 23.79 11.38
CA TRP A 610 2.37 23.55 11.58
C TRP A 610 1.59 23.72 10.27
N TRP A 611 0.33 23.30 10.26
CA TRP A 611 -0.49 23.35 9.04
C TRP A 611 -0.78 24.80 8.64
N LEU A 612 -0.62 25.13 7.36
CA LEU A 612 -0.85 26.49 6.88
C LEU A 612 -2.24 27.02 7.29
N PRO A 613 -2.34 28.28 7.74
CA PRO A 613 -3.62 28.90 8.06
C PRO A 613 -4.62 28.80 6.91
N GLY A 614 -5.91 28.62 7.23
CA GLY A 614 -6.99 28.51 6.25
C GLY A 614 -7.17 27.14 5.61
N LYS A 615 -6.28 26.17 5.86
CA LYS A 615 -6.44 24.79 5.35
C LYS A 615 -7.36 23.93 6.20
N PHE A 616 -7.31 24.12 7.52
CA PHE A 616 -8.07 23.35 8.50
C PHE A 616 -8.90 24.29 9.35
N ASP A 617 -10.18 23.96 9.48
CA ASP A 617 -11.13 24.62 10.36
C ASP A 617 -11.12 23.92 11.72
N TRP A 618 -10.57 24.61 12.72
CA TRP A 618 -10.45 24.10 14.09
C TRP A 618 -11.78 24.09 14.85
N SER A 619 -12.79 24.83 14.39
CA SER A 619 -14.12 24.83 15.00
C SER A 619 -14.90 23.58 14.64
N THR A 620 -14.82 23.15 13.37
CA THR A 620 -15.50 21.95 12.86
C THR A 620 -14.63 20.70 12.86
N TRP A 621 -13.32 20.86 13.13
CA TRP A 621 -12.31 19.79 13.04
C TRP A 621 -12.26 19.13 11.65
N ARG A 622 -12.34 19.94 10.59
CA ARG A 622 -12.34 19.48 9.19
C ARG A 622 -11.41 20.33 8.33
N PHE A 623 -10.89 19.73 7.25
CA PHE A 623 -10.26 20.53 6.20
C PHE A 623 -11.31 21.33 5.45
N ALA A 624 -10.93 22.50 4.94
CA ALA A 624 -11.74 23.21 3.95
C ALA A 624 -12.07 22.24 2.79
N SER A 625 -13.30 22.28 2.26
CA SER A 625 -13.82 21.23 1.35
C SER A 625 -12.88 20.98 0.17
N ASP A 626 -12.44 22.06 -0.48
CA ASP A 626 -11.55 22.00 -1.65
C ASP A 626 -10.15 21.45 -1.32
N VAL A 627 -9.65 21.74 -0.11
CA VAL A 627 -8.39 21.22 0.42
C VAL A 627 -8.52 19.72 0.73
N GLY A 628 -9.61 19.32 1.39
CA GLY A 628 -9.89 17.94 1.77
C GLY A 628 -9.94 17.00 0.56
N ASP A 629 -10.61 17.42 -0.51
CA ASP A 629 -10.75 16.64 -1.74
C ASP A 629 -9.39 16.42 -2.42
N ARG A 630 -8.56 17.47 -2.54
CA ARG A 630 -7.23 17.36 -3.15
C ARG A 630 -6.26 16.53 -2.29
N LEU A 631 -6.38 16.59 -0.97
CA LEU A 631 -5.62 15.73 -0.05
C LEU A 631 -6.02 14.26 -0.16
N ALA A 632 -7.31 13.96 -0.34
CA ALA A 632 -7.80 12.59 -0.54
C ALA A 632 -7.22 11.95 -1.81
N VAL A 633 -7.12 12.72 -2.91
CA VAL A 633 -6.52 12.29 -4.18
C VAL A 633 -5.00 12.03 -4.06
N GLY A 634 -4.33 12.64 -3.07
CA GLY A 634 -2.91 12.48 -2.76
C GLY A 634 -2.53 11.30 -1.86
N ASN A 635 -3.49 10.46 -1.45
CA ASN A 635 -3.20 9.36 -0.53
C ASN A 635 -2.52 8.16 -1.23
N ASP A 636 -1.18 8.11 -1.19
CA ASP A 636 -0.37 7.06 -1.84
C ASP A 636 -0.44 5.68 -1.17
N LEU A 637 -0.81 5.58 0.11
CA LEU A 637 -0.91 4.30 0.83
C LEU A 637 -2.10 3.48 0.36
N LEU A 638 -3.24 4.14 0.17
CA LEU A 638 -4.34 3.59 -0.60
C LEU A 638 -3.81 3.21 -1.98
N ARG A 639 -3.24 4.14 -2.73
CA ARG A 639 -2.77 3.87 -4.10
C ARG A 639 -1.82 2.65 -4.24
N GLN A 640 -0.94 2.37 -3.28
CA GLN A 640 0.03 1.26 -3.32
C GLN A 640 -0.60 -0.10 -3.01
N ASP A 641 -1.36 -0.24 -1.93
CA ASP A 641 -2.17 -1.44 -1.65
C ASP A 641 -3.20 -1.66 -2.76
N TYR A 642 -3.65 -0.56 -3.37
CA TYR A 642 -4.58 -0.60 -4.47
C TYR A 642 -3.95 -1.10 -5.79
N LYS A 643 -2.63 -1.04 -6.02
CA LYS A 643 -2.06 -1.38 -7.36
C LYS A 643 -2.42 -2.79 -7.84
N ARG A 644 -2.50 -3.78 -6.93
CA ARG A 644 -2.80 -5.18 -7.30
C ARG A 644 -4.29 -5.46 -7.47
N GLN A 645 -5.19 -4.66 -6.88
CA GLN A 645 -6.64 -4.90 -6.82
C GLN A 645 -7.47 -3.64 -7.14
N TRP A 646 -6.87 -2.66 -7.82
CA TRP A 646 -7.37 -1.29 -8.01
C TRP A 646 -8.81 -1.24 -8.50
N ARG A 647 -9.16 -2.09 -9.47
CA ARG A 647 -10.50 -2.08 -10.07
C ARG A 647 -11.59 -2.45 -9.05
N VAL A 648 -11.36 -3.51 -8.26
CA VAL A 648 -12.30 -3.96 -7.23
C VAL A 648 -12.42 -2.93 -6.09
N LEU A 649 -11.30 -2.36 -5.66
CA LEU A 649 -11.28 -1.33 -4.61
C LEU A 649 -11.89 -0.01 -5.08
N LYS A 650 -11.70 0.35 -6.35
CA LYS A 650 -12.34 1.50 -6.98
C LYS A 650 -13.85 1.33 -6.96
N ASP A 651 -14.37 0.19 -7.38
CA ASP A 651 -15.82 -0.02 -7.38
C ASP A 651 -16.42 0.02 -5.97
N ILE A 652 -15.78 -0.62 -4.97
CA ILE A 652 -16.23 -0.56 -3.57
C ILE A 652 -16.22 0.88 -3.06
N ARG A 653 -15.15 1.63 -3.36
CA ARG A 653 -15.03 3.04 -2.98
C ARG A 653 -16.10 3.89 -3.66
N ASP A 654 -16.31 3.72 -4.96
CA ASP A 654 -17.29 4.48 -5.73
C ASP A 654 -18.72 4.24 -5.19
N VAL A 655 -19.04 3.01 -4.75
CA VAL A 655 -20.30 2.72 -4.03
C VAL A 655 -20.36 3.47 -2.70
N HIS A 656 -19.32 3.41 -1.86
CA HIS A 656 -19.29 4.10 -0.57
C HIS A 656 -19.42 5.63 -0.75
N VAL A 657 -18.80 6.18 -1.78
CA VAL A 657 -18.87 7.60 -2.15
C VAL A 657 -20.30 8.00 -2.56
N ARG A 658 -20.98 7.21 -3.39
CA ARG A 658 -22.38 7.46 -3.77
C ARG A 658 -23.36 7.36 -2.60
N MET A 659 -23.10 6.44 -1.66
CA MET A 659 -23.90 6.29 -0.44
C MET A 659 -23.68 7.45 0.53
N TRP A 660 -22.43 7.93 0.65
CA TRP A 660 -22.11 9.12 1.42
C TRP A 660 -22.79 10.37 0.85
N GLN A 661 -22.79 10.53 -0.48
CA GLN A 661 -23.51 11.63 -1.14
C GLN A 661 -24.99 11.63 -0.78
N ALA A 662 -25.65 10.47 -0.83
CA ALA A 662 -27.04 10.32 -0.40
C ALA A 662 -27.25 10.66 1.08
N GLN A 663 -26.31 10.30 1.95
CA GLN A 663 -26.37 10.65 3.37
C GLN A 663 -26.22 12.16 3.59
N SER A 664 -25.34 12.84 2.85
CA SER A 664 -25.15 14.29 2.96
C SER A 664 -26.41 15.11 2.64
N TRP A 665 -27.26 14.58 1.76
CA TRP A 665 -28.52 15.20 1.36
C TRP A 665 -29.57 15.21 2.48
N LEU A 666 -29.46 14.33 3.47
CA LEU A 666 -30.45 14.19 4.56
C LEU A 666 -30.67 15.49 5.32
N GLY A 667 -29.58 16.10 5.81
CA GLY A 667 -29.62 17.39 6.50
C GLY A 667 -29.80 18.56 5.54
N ARG A 668 -29.07 18.54 4.40
CA ARG A 668 -29.06 19.64 3.42
C ARG A 668 -30.44 19.95 2.84
N TYR A 669 -31.25 18.92 2.58
CA TYR A 669 -32.57 19.07 1.94
C TYR A 669 -33.72 18.63 2.85
N ARG A 670 -33.48 18.50 4.17
CA ARG A 670 -34.49 18.08 5.17
C ARG A 670 -35.32 16.88 4.70
N VAL A 671 -34.65 15.83 4.23
CA VAL A 671 -35.26 14.66 3.57
C VAL A 671 -36.32 13.96 4.43
N GLN A 672 -36.26 14.11 5.76
CA GLN A 672 -37.27 13.56 6.66
C GLN A 672 -38.60 14.33 6.61
N ASP A 673 -38.51 15.66 6.45
CA ASP A 673 -39.63 16.59 6.57
C ASP A 673 -40.27 16.91 5.22
N ASP A 674 -39.47 16.98 4.15
CA ASP A 674 -39.91 17.32 2.81
C ASP A 674 -40.30 16.05 2.01
N ALA A 675 -41.57 15.94 1.64
CA ALA A 675 -42.11 14.79 0.93
C ALA A 675 -41.52 14.58 -0.48
N VAL A 676 -41.16 15.67 -1.18
CA VAL A 676 -40.55 15.63 -2.51
C VAL A 676 -39.09 15.18 -2.39
N ALA A 677 -38.35 15.75 -1.45
CA ALA A 677 -36.96 15.37 -1.17
C ALA A 677 -36.85 13.91 -0.70
N LYS A 678 -37.72 13.49 0.21
CA LYS A 678 -37.85 12.09 0.66
C LYS A 678 -38.03 11.14 -0.51
N ARG A 679 -38.94 11.48 -1.42
CA ARG A 679 -39.25 10.65 -2.59
C ARG A 679 -38.08 10.55 -3.54
N LEU A 680 -37.44 11.67 -3.90
CA LEU A 680 -36.28 11.70 -4.79
C LEU A 680 -35.10 10.94 -4.20
N TRP A 681 -34.88 11.06 -2.89
CA TRP A 681 -33.83 10.37 -2.17
C TRP A 681 -34.00 8.84 -2.22
N LEU A 682 -35.21 8.32 -1.93
CA LEU A 682 -35.51 6.89 -2.05
C LEU A 682 -35.33 6.39 -3.49
N GLU A 683 -35.75 7.20 -4.48
CA GLU A 683 -35.62 6.90 -5.91
C GLU A 683 -34.16 6.86 -6.37
N TYR A 684 -33.30 7.76 -5.85
CA TYR A 684 -31.86 7.73 -6.09
C TYR A 684 -31.23 6.43 -5.56
N LEU A 685 -31.59 6.01 -4.34
CA LEU A 685 -31.08 4.76 -3.76
C LEU A 685 -31.50 3.53 -4.58
N HIS A 686 -32.76 3.46 -5.02
CA HIS A 686 -33.23 2.39 -5.92
C HIS A 686 -32.44 2.37 -7.23
N SER A 687 -32.30 3.55 -7.85
CA SER A 687 -31.66 3.69 -9.16
C SER A 687 -30.18 3.38 -9.11
N THR A 688 -29.51 3.72 -8.01
CA THR A 688 -28.09 3.38 -7.78
C THR A 688 -27.89 1.87 -7.75
N VAL A 689 -28.76 1.13 -7.05
CA VAL A 689 -28.68 -0.34 -7.02
C VAL A 689 -28.92 -0.95 -8.40
N ILE A 690 -29.92 -0.46 -9.13
CA ILE A 690 -30.25 -0.97 -10.47
C ILE A 690 -29.13 -0.68 -11.47
N GLU A 691 -28.56 0.52 -11.47
CA GLU A 691 -27.45 0.90 -12.34
C GLU A 691 -26.20 0.05 -12.08
N LEU A 692 -25.83 -0.14 -10.82
CA LEU A 692 -24.67 -0.96 -10.45
C LEU A 692 -24.89 -2.44 -10.82
N PHE A 693 -26.12 -2.95 -10.65
CA PHE A 693 -26.46 -4.32 -11.04
C PHE A 693 -26.32 -4.52 -12.55
N GLN A 694 -26.87 -3.60 -13.35
CA GLN A 694 -26.74 -3.61 -14.81
C GLN A 694 -25.27 -3.60 -15.26
N ARG A 695 -24.44 -2.76 -14.63
CA ARG A 695 -23.00 -2.70 -14.91
C ARG A 695 -22.27 -3.98 -14.53
N ASP A 696 -22.53 -4.52 -13.35
CA ASP A 696 -21.90 -5.76 -12.89
C ASP A 696 -22.26 -6.96 -13.78
N VAL A 697 -23.51 -7.05 -14.26
CA VAL A 697 -23.93 -8.11 -15.19
C VAL A 697 -23.20 -7.98 -16.53
N TRP A 698 -23.17 -6.79 -17.12
CA TRP A 698 -22.48 -6.57 -18.41
C TRP A 698 -20.97 -6.80 -18.30
N ARG A 699 -20.37 -6.35 -17.20
CA ARG A 699 -18.95 -6.59 -16.88
C ARG A 699 -18.60 -8.07 -16.86
N VAL A 700 -19.48 -8.91 -16.31
CA VAL A 700 -19.26 -10.36 -16.30
C VAL A 700 -19.27 -10.91 -17.73
N ALA A 701 -20.15 -10.43 -18.60
CA ALA A 701 -20.16 -10.80 -20.03
C ALA A 701 -18.86 -10.40 -20.74
N LEU A 702 -18.38 -9.18 -20.52
CA LEU A 702 -17.14 -8.65 -21.13
C LEU A 702 -15.87 -9.41 -20.72
N LYS A 703 -15.87 -10.18 -19.63
CA LYS A 703 -14.70 -11.00 -19.26
C LYS A 703 -14.34 -12.02 -20.33
N SER A 704 -15.33 -12.50 -21.08
CA SER A 704 -15.14 -13.49 -22.14
C SER A 704 -14.21 -13.00 -23.25
N VAL A 705 -14.16 -11.69 -23.52
CA VAL A 705 -13.25 -11.05 -24.50
C VAL A 705 -11.78 -11.38 -24.23
N SER A 706 -11.42 -11.59 -22.96
CA SER A 706 -10.05 -11.91 -22.54
C SER A 706 -9.72 -13.40 -22.46
N TRP A 707 -10.68 -14.28 -22.79
CA TRP A 707 -10.48 -15.73 -22.68
C TRP A 707 -9.69 -16.27 -23.87
N LYS A 708 -8.72 -17.15 -23.58
CA LYS A 708 -7.95 -17.86 -24.61
C LYS A 708 -8.81 -18.76 -25.51
N THR A 709 -10.02 -19.10 -25.07
CA THR A 709 -10.98 -19.97 -25.76
C THR A 709 -11.94 -19.19 -26.68
N GLY A 710 -11.69 -17.91 -26.93
CA GLY A 710 -12.55 -17.03 -27.72
C GLY A 710 -13.59 -16.29 -26.86
N SER A 711 -14.06 -15.13 -27.35
CA SER A 711 -15.06 -14.29 -26.68
C SER A 711 -16.47 -14.88 -26.75
N ASP A 712 -17.29 -14.62 -25.73
CA ASP A 712 -18.75 -14.85 -25.82
C ASP A 712 -19.44 -13.61 -26.41
N VAL A 713 -18.84 -12.42 -26.28
CA VAL A 713 -19.37 -11.12 -26.74
C VAL A 713 -18.77 -10.75 -28.09
N THR A 714 -19.56 -10.21 -29.01
CA THR A 714 -19.09 -9.75 -30.33
C THR A 714 -18.15 -8.54 -30.22
N ASP A 715 -17.20 -8.41 -31.15
CA ASP A 715 -16.30 -7.25 -31.21
C ASP A 715 -17.10 -5.94 -31.26
N GLU A 716 -18.12 -5.87 -32.12
CA GLU A 716 -19.03 -4.72 -32.23
C GLU A 716 -19.79 -4.47 -30.91
N GLY A 717 -20.24 -5.52 -30.22
CA GLY A 717 -20.91 -5.39 -28.93
C GLY A 717 -19.99 -4.87 -27.83
N SER A 718 -18.72 -5.30 -27.83
CA SER A 718 -17.72 -4.83 -26.88
C SER A 718 -17.29 -3.37 -27.13
N MET A 719 -17.23 -2.94 -28.38
CA MET A 719 -16.89 -1.56 -28.76
C MET A 719 -18.07 -0.60 -28.54
N LYS A 720 -19.29 -1.02 -28.87
CA LYS A 720 -20.49 -0.18 -28.78
C LYS A 720 -20.95 0.08 -27.35
N TYR A 721 -20.75 -0.88 -26.45
CA TYR A 721 -21.20 -0.80 -25.06
C TYR A 721 -20.06 -0.97 -24.07
N PRO A 722 -19.38 0.12 -23.67
CA PRO A 722 -18.33 0.06 -22.66
C PRO A 722 -18.91 -0.32 -21.30
N GLU A 723 -18.05 -0.77 -20.38
CA GLU A 723 -18.45 -1.21 -19.02
C GLU A 723 -19.26 -0.15 -18.23
N SER A 724 -19.01 1.14 -18.50
CA SER A 724 -19.72 2.27 -17.88
C SER A 724 -21.14 2.45 -18.41
N SER A 725 -21.40 2.06 -19.67
CA SER A 725 -22.69 2.23 -20.33
C SER A 725 -23.18 0.88 -20.91
N PRO A 726 -23.74 0.01 -20.05
CA PRO A 726 -24.22 -1.29 -20.47
C PRO A 726 -25.41 -1.17 -21.45
N PRO A 727 -25.62 -2.17 -22.33
CA PRO A 727 -26.75 -2.21 -23.24
C PRO A 727 -28.07 -2.29 -22.47
N SER A 728 -29.17 -2.05 -23.17
CA SER A 728 -30.49 -2.40 -22.63
C SER A 728 -30.57 -3.92 -22.50
N PHE A 729 -30.91 -4.42 -21.31
CA PHE A 729 -31.06 -5.84 -21.02
C PHE A 729 -32.40 -6.38 -21.56
N CYS A 730 -32.60 -6.23 -22.87
CA CYS A 730 -33.67 -6.81 -23.65
C CYS A 730 -33.13 -7.73 -24.71
N TYR A 731 -34.00 -8.54 -25.28
CA TYR A 731 -33.58 -9.40 -26.36
C TYR A 731 -33.06 -8.63 -27.58
N ASP A 732 -33.77 -7.60 -28.04
CA ASP A 732 -33.30 -6.78 -29.17
C ASP A 732 -31.93 -6.16 -28.89
N GLY A 733 -31.73 -5.70 -27.65
CA GLY A 733 -30.47 -5.11 -27.20
C GLY A 733 -29.32 -6.11 -27.08
N LEU A 734 -29.60 -7.38 -26.74
CA LEU A 734 -28.58 -8.40 -26.46
C LEU A 734 -28.38 -9.40 -27.62
N SER A 735 -29.35 -9.57 -28.52
CA SER A 735 -29.39 -10.63 -29.53
C SER A 735 -28.22 -10.61 -30.51
N ASN A 736 -27.68 -9.43 -30.81
CA ASN A 736 -26.56 -9.23 -31.72
C ASN A 736 -25.21 -9.05 -30.99
N LEU A 737 -25.19 -9.13 -29.66
CA LEU A 737 -24.00 -8.85 -28.85
C LEU A 737 -23.20 -10.10 -28.48
N PHE A 738 -23.63 -11.33 -28.84
CA PHE A 738 -22.96 -12.58 -28.47
C PHE A 738 -22.65 -13.52 -29.66
N HIS A 739 -21.57 -14.31 -29.56
CA HIS A 739 -21.07 -15.26 -30.58
C HIS A 739 -21.63 -16.70 -30.43
N ASP A 740 -21.75 -17.45 -31.55
CA ASP A 740 -22.18 -18.87 -31.59
C ASP A 740 -21.00 -19.82 -31.58
N ARG A 741 -20.80 -20.55 -30.48
CA ARG A 741 -19.69 -21.50 -30.35
C ARG A 741 -19.95 -22.89 -30.95
N GLN A 742 -21.16 -23.20 -31.43
CA GLN A 742 -21.46 -24.52 -31.99
C GLN A 742 -21.57 -24.57 -33.51
N ARG A 743 -21.70 -23.44 -34.21
CA ARG A 743 -21.97 -23.45 -35.66
C ARG A 743 -21.09 -22.59 -36.56
N ASP A 744 -20.10 -21.86 -36.04
CA ASP A 744 -19.14 -21.11 -36.87
C ASP A 744 -19.82 -20.15 -37.89
N VAL A 745 -20.94 -19.52 -37.49
CA VAL A 745 -21.63 -18.46 -38.26
C VAL A 745 -21.95 -17.29 -37.33
N SER A 746 -21.87 -16.08 -37.87
CA SER A 746 -21.64 -14.78 -37.23
C SER A 746 -22.62 -14.26 -36.17
N HIS A 747 -23.63 -14.97 -35.66
CA HIS A 747 -24.50 -14.46 -34.58
C HIS A 747 -25.16 -15.59 -33.75
N THR A 748 -25.08 -15.56 -32.41
CA THR A 748 -26.13 -16.20 -31.58
C THR A 748 -26.70 -15.33 -30.47
N ARG A 749 -27.98 -15.60 -30.28
CA ARG A 749 -28.88 -15.06 -29.27
C ARG A 749 -28.49 -15.57 -27.87
N PRO A 750 -28.69 -14.77 -26.80
CA PRO A 750 -28.50 -15.20 -25.42
C PRO A 750 -29.26 -16.52 -25.12
N HIS A 751 -28.56 -17.53 -24.60
CA HIS A 751 -29.21 -18.77 -24.14
C HIS A 751 -29.89 -18.56 -22.78
N LEU A 752 -31.20 -18.79 -22.71
CA LEU A 752 -31.92 -18.84 -21.43
C LEU A 752 -31.45 -20.07 -20.64
N VAL A 753 -31.08 -19.87 -19.37
CA VAL A 753 -30.73 -20.99 -18.47
C VAL A 753 -31.99 -21.84 -18.28
N ALA A 754 -31.95 -23.08 -18.76
CA ALA A 754 -33.07 -24.02 -18.70
C ALA A 754 -32.71 -25.34 -17.99
N GLY A 755 -33.72 -26.02 -17.44
CA GLY A 755 -33.58 -27.36 -16.86
C GLY A 755 -32.87 -27.40 -15.50
N ASN A 756 -32.13 -28.47 -15.22
CA ASN A 756 -31.45 -28.72 -13.93
C ASN A 756 -30.29 -27.75 -13.62
N LYS A 757 -29.99 -26.82 -14.54
CA LYS A 757 -28.97 -25.76 -14.37
C LYS A 757 -29.55 -24.47 -13.76
N ILE A 758 -30.89 -24.36 -13.64
CA ILE A 758 -31.54 -23.25 -12.95
C ILE A 758 -31.32 -23.38 -11.45
N ARG A 759 -30.72 -22.36 -10.84
CA ARG A 759 -30.45 -22.35 -9.40
C ARG A 759 -31.71 -22.09 -8.58
N SER A 760 -32.56 -21.13 -8.98
CA SER A 760 -33.76 -20.67 -8.26
C SER A 760 -35.04 -20.93 -9.05
N THR A 761 -36.08 -21.44 -8.41
CA THR A 761 -37.35 -21.83 -9.08
C THR A 761 -38.44 -20.76 -9.02
N SER A 762 -38.28 -19.72 -8.19
CA SER A 762 -39.18 -18.57 -8.10
C SER A 762 -38.45 -17.24 -8.25
N MET A 763 -39.15 -16.20 -8.69
CA MET A 763 -38.59 -14.85 -8.78
C MET A 763 -38.24 -14.28 -7.40
N LYS A 764 -38.95 -14.70 -6.35
CA LYS A 764 -38.65 -14.37 -4.95
C LYS A 764 -37.29 -14.94 -4.54
N ASP A 765 -37.08 -16.24 -4.74
CA ASP A 765 -35.82 -16.90 -4.36
C ASP A 765 -34.64 -16.38 -5.18
N LEU A 766 -34.87 -16.03 -6.45
CA LEU A 766 -33.86 -15.40 -7.29
C LEU A 766 -33.50 -14.00 -6.76
N PHE A 767 -34.50 -13.18 -6.43
CA PHE A 767 -34.25 -11.86 -5.84
C PHE A 767 -33.49 -11.98 -4.52
N ASP A 768 -33.90 -12.90 -3.65
CA ASP A 768 -33.26 -13.11 -2.36
C ASP A 768 -31.81 -13.62 -2.52
N ASP A 769 -31.54 -14.54 -3.45
CA ASP A 769 -30.18 -15.00 -3.78
C ASP A 769 -29.32 -13.87 -4.40
N LEU A 770 -29.92 -12.93 -5.13
CA LEU A 770 -29.19 -11.85 -5.79
C LEU A 770 -28.99 -10.62 -4.90
N PHE A 771 -29.94 -10.24 -4.04
CA PHE A 771 -29.96 -8.93 -3.37
C PHE A 771 -30.06 -9.00 -1.83
N SER A 772 -30.40 -10.15 -1.22
CA SER A 772 -30.60 -10.19 0.23
C SER A 772 -29.29 -10.03 1.03
N PRO A 773 -29.29 -9.22 2.12
CA PRO A 773 -28.12 -8.99 2.98
C PRO A 773 -27.72 -10.22 3.82
N SER A 774 -28.71 -11.02 4.25
CA SER A 774 -28.56 -12.16 5.17
C SER A 774 -29.06 -13.43 4.48
N SER A 775 -28.16 -14.15 3.82
CA SER A 775 -28.46 -15.46 3.22
C SER A 775 -28.58 -16.59 4.25
N THR A 776 -29.03 -16.29 5.48
CA THR A 776 -29.10 -17.27 6.58
C THR A 776 -30.30 -18.19 6.50
N GLY A 777 -31.31 -17.86 5.66
CA GLY A 777 -32.52 -18.67 5.48
C GLY A 777 -32.71 -19.30 4.09
N THR A 778 -31.77 -19.13 3.15
CA THR A 778 -31.89 -19.75 1.82
C THR A 778 -31.13 -21.08 1.79
N ALA A 779 -31.75 -22.14 1.24
CA ALA A 779 -31.16 -23.47 1.11
C ALA A 779 -29.92 -23.55 0.17
N MET A 780 -29.33 -22.41 -0.19
CA MET A 780 -28.31 -22.27 -1.23
C MET A 780 -26.91 -22.00 -0.67
N LYS A 781 -25.90 -22.74 -1.17
CA LYS A 781 -24.48 -22.54 -0.82
C LYS A 781 -24.00 -21.12 -1.16
N ARG A 782 -23.37 -20.42 -0.21
CA ARG A 782 -22.75 -19.09 -0.44
C ARG A 782 -21.66 -19.14 -1.51
N ARG A 783 -21.73 -18.25 -2.51
CA ARG A 783 -20.65 -18.08 -3.52
C ARG A 783 -19.53 -17.21 -2.94
N ARG A 784 -18.28 -17.67 -3.03
CA ARG A 784 -17.10 -16.93 -2.55
C ARG A 784 -16.95 -15.60 -3.32
N GLY A 785 -16.79 -14.48 -2.61
CA GLY A 785 -16.64 -13.13 -3.20
C GLY A 785 -17.95 -12.42 -3.59
N TRP A 786 -19.11 -13.09 -3.46
CA TRP A 786 -20.42 -12.58 -3.90
C TRP A 786 -20.95 -11.40 -3.09
N ALA A 787 -20.73 -11.41 -1.76
CA ALA A 787 -21.16 -10.34 -0.85
C ALA A 787 -20.49 -8.99 -1.16
N SER A 788 -19.46 -9.01 -1.99
CA SER A 788 -18.56 -7.90 -2.25
C SER A 788 -18.78 -7.24 -3.61
N LEU A 789 -19.81 -7.68 -4.34
CA LEU A 789 -20.24 -7.06 -5.60
C LEU A 789 -20.81 -5.65 -5.33
N PRO A 790 -20.45 -4.64 -6.15
CA PRO A 790 -20.89 -3.25 -5.99
C PRO A 790 -22.39 -3.09 -5.74
N TYR A 791 -23.25 -3.73 -6.54
CA TYR A 791 -24.69 -3.61 -6.37
C TYR A 791 -25.20 -4.20 -5.04
N ARG A 792 -24.56 -5.25 -4.51
CA ARG A 792 -24.92 -5.86 -3.21
C ARG A 792 -24.50 -4.97 -2.04
N ILE A 793 -23.31 -4.38 -2.12
CA ILE A 793 -22.86 -3.38 -1.15
C ILE A 793 -23.84 -2.20 -1.15
N ALA A 794 -24.20 -1.69 -2.33
CA ALA A 794 -25.19 -0.64 -2.49
C ALA A 794 -26.55 -1.02 -1.90
N THR A 795 -27.03 -2.24 -2.17
CA THR A 795 -28.31 -2.74 -1.63
C THR A 795 -28.30 -2.76 -0.10
N ARG A 796 -27.29 -3.39 0.51
CA ARG A 796 -27.17 -3.46 1.97
C ARG A 796 -27.08 -2.06 2.59
N ARG A 797 -26.29 -1.16 1.99
CA ARG A 797 -26.12 0.22 2.47
C ARG A 797 -27.38 1.06 2.36
N SER A 798 -28.11 0.94 1.27
CA SER A 798 -29.41 1.63 1.09
C SER A 798 -30.41 1.17 2.15
N ILE A 799 -30.46 -0.12 2.47
CA ILE A 799 -31.33 -0.65 3.55
C ILE A 799 -30.92 -0.06 4.90
N GLU A 800 -29.65 -0.15 5.26
CA GLU A 800 -29.12 0.42 6.52
C GLU A 800 -29.43 1.92 6.64
N LEU A 801 -29.31 2.68 5.54
CA LEU A 801 -29.52 4.12 5.52
C LEU A 801 -31.00 4.48 5.61
N VAL A 802 -31.88 3.77 4.90
CA VAL A 802 -33.33 3.97 4.99
C VAL A 802 -33.83 3.59 6.38
N GLU A 803 -33.34 2.49 6.96
CA GLU A 803 -33.69 2.05 8.31
C GLU A 803 -33.27 3.07 9.37
N MET A 804 -32.04 3.59 9.29
CA MET A 804 -31.54 4.63 10.19
C MET A 804 -32.40 5.90 10.15
N VAL A 805 -32.85 6.31 8.96
CA VAL A 805 -33.50 7.62 8.74
C VAL A 805 -35.02 7.56 8.89
N LEU A 806 -35.65 6.46 8.44
CA LEU A 806 -37.11 6.33 8.30
C LEU A 806 -37.68 5.10 9.05
N GLY A 807 -36.84 4.31 9.71
CA GLY A 807 -37.22 3.12 10.47
C GLY A 807 -37.32 1.82 9.65
N ALA A 808 -37.40 0.70 10.37
CA ALA A 808 -37.38 -0.65 9.80
C ALA A 808 -38.56 -0.94 8.83
N ALA A 809 -39.75 -0.37 9.09
CA ALA A 809 -40.90 -0.53 8.21
C ALA A 809 -40.67 0.10 6.82
N ALA A 810 -40.08 1.30 6.78
CA ALA A 810 -39.72 1.98 5.54
C ALA A 810 -38.62 1.24 4.78
N ALA A 811 -37.64 0.65 5.48
CA ALA A 811 -36.61 -0.17 4.86
C ALA A 811 -37.20 -1.43 4.21
N THR A 812 -38.13 -2.10 4.89
CA THR A 812 -38.86 -3.28 4.35
C THR A 812 -39.67 -2.91 3.11
N GLN A 813 -40.36 -1.78 3.15
CA GLN A 813 -41.10 -1.24 2.00
C GLN A 813 -40.16 -0.87 0.84
N TRP A 814 -38.98 -0.31 1.16
CA TRP A 814 -37.98 0.05 0.16
C TRP A 814 -37.43 -1.19 -0.57
N VAL A 815 -37.14 -2.28 0.14
CA VAL A 815 -36.72 -3.57 -0.44
C VAL A 815 -37.83 -4.15 -1.32
N THR A 816 -39.08 -4.13 -0.84
CA THR A 816 -40.24 -4.58 -1.62
C THR A 816 -40.34 -3.80 -2.93
N ASN A 817 -40.21 -2.48 -2.88
CA ASN A 817 -40.23 -1.62 -4.08
C ASN A 817 -39.03 -1.87 -5.00
N LEU A 818 -37.83 -2.12 -4.46
CA LEU A 818 -36.66 -2.50 -5.24
C LEU A 818 -36.93 -3.77 -6.05
N LYS A 819 -37.51 -4.80 -5.41
CA LYS A 819 -37.92 -6.06 -6.06
C LYS A 819 -38.88 -5.79 -7.21
N ARG A 820 -39.94 -4.99 -6.98
CA ARG A 820 -40.89 -4.65 -8.05
C ARG A 820 -40.21 -4.01 -9.24
N ARG A 821 -39.38 -2.98 -9.00
CA ARG A 821 -38.69 -2.25 -10.06
C ARG A 821 -37.75 -3.12 -10.86
N LEU A 822 -36.95 -3.97 -10.19
CA LEU A 822 -36.03 -4.87 -10.87
C LEU A 822 -36.75 -5.90 -11.71
N THR A 823 -37.85 -6.48 -11.21
CA THR A 823 -38.71 -7.36 -12.01
C THR A 823 -39.18 -6.62 -13.26
N TRP A 824 -39.80 -5.45 -13.13
CA TRP A 824 -40.35 -4.73 -14.27
C TRP A 824 -39.32 -4.13 -15.24
N ALA A 825 -38.16 -3.72 -14.75
CA ALA A 825 -37.06 -3.25 -15.58
C ALA A 825 -36.31 -4.39 -16.29
N SER A 826 -36.61 -5.65 -15.95
CA SER A 826 -35.91 -6.84 -16.47
C SER A 826 -36.85 -7.89 -17.11
N VAL A 827 -38.18 -7.72 -17.03
CA VAL A 827 -39.18 -8.61 -17.64
C VAL A 827 -39.42 -8.21 -19.10
N VAL A 828 -39.36 -9.21 -19.97
CA VAL A 828 -39.69 -9.14 -21.40
C VAL A 828 -41.03 -9.89 -21.61
N HIS A 829 -42.03 -9.25 -22.21
CA HIS A 829 -43.38 -9.79 -22.44
C HIS A 829 -43.50 -10.48 -23.82
N ILE A 830 -44.59 -11.19 -24.18
CA ILE A 830 -44.95 -11.54 -25.57
C ILE A 830 -46.43 -11.32 -25.89
N THR A 831 -46.69 -10.69 -27.03
CA THR A 831 -47.95 -10.58 -27.73
C THR A 831 -47.83 -11.37 -29.04
N PRO A 832 -48.71 -12.36 -29.32
CA PRO A 832 -48.66 -13.09 -30.58
C PRO A 832 -49.08 -12.18 -31.74
N SER A 833 -48.22 -12.02 -32.76
CA SER A 833 -48.56 -11.27 -33.97
C SER A 833 -49.45 -12.11 -34.89
N SER A 834 -50.65 -11.65 -35.19
CA SER A 834 -51.49 -12.21 -36.24
C SER A 834 -51.01 -11.70 -37.61
N LYS A 835 -50.29 -12.54 -38.39
CA LYS A 835 -50.40 -12.68 -39.87
C LYS A 835 -49.24 -13.41 -40.57
N SER A 836 -49.66 -14.16 -41.60
CA SER A 836 -49.01 -14.62 -42.84
C SER A 836 -48.28 -15.97 -42.86
N THR A 837 -48.96 -16.91 -43.51
CA THR A 837 -48.59 -18.22 -44.05
C THR A 837 -47.64 -18.14 -45.26
N GLY A 838 -46.63 -19.01 -45.31
CA GLY A 838 -45.84 -19.27 -46.52
C GLY A 838 -44.63 -20.19 -46.26
N HIS A 839 -44.74 -21.47 -46.65
CA HIS A 839 -43.73 -22.52 -46.50
C HIS A 839 -42.65 -22.46 -47.60
N VAL A 840 -41.36 -22.62 -47.22
CA VAL A 840 -40.35 -23.42 -47.95
C VAL A 840 -39.35 -24.00 -46.92
N GLU A 841 -39.11 -25.31 -46.99
CA GLU A 841 -38.09 -26.10 -46.27
C GLU A 841 -37.02 -26.57 -47.30
N PRO A 842 -35.75 -26.93 -46.95
CA PRO A 842 -35.51 -28.13 -46.13
C PRO A 842 -34.20 -28.19 -45.30
N ALA A 843 -34.11 -29.29 -44.53
CA ALA A 843 -32.92 -30.04 -44.05
C ALA A 843 -32.55 -30.00 -42.53
N VAL A 844 -33.04 -31.05 -41.85
CA VAL A 844 -32.56 -31.75 -40.63
C VAL A 844 -32.81 -31.11 -39.23
N PRO A 845 -33.42 -31.84 -38.26
CA PRO A 845 -34.23 -31.23 -37.19
C PRO A 845 -33.59 -31.29 -35.79
N THR A 846 -33.33 -30.12 -35.21
CA THR A 846 -33.22 -29.91 -33.75
C THR A 846 -34.24 -28.84 -33.36
N ARG A 847 -35.49 -29.31 -33.22
CA ARG A 847 -36.75 -28.63 -32.88
C ARG A 847 -36.71 -27.10 -32.76
N LYS A 848 -37.14 -26.41 -33.83
CA LYS A 848 -37.77 -25.09 -33.75
C LYS A 848 -39.10 -25.23 -32.99
N VAL A 849 -39.40 -24.28 -32.13
CA VAL A 849 -40.75 -24.01 -31.62
C VAL A 849 -41.66 -23.83 -32.86
N ASN A 850 -42.62 -24.72 -33.07
CA ASN A 850 -43.55 -24.64 -34.21
C ASN A 850 -44.46 -23.42 -34.05
N ASP A 851 -45.08 -22.92 -35.13
CA ASP A 851 -46.12 -21.88 -35.01
C ASP A 851 -47.36 -22.35 -34.22
N ALA A 852 -47.50 -23.65 -33.96
CA ALA A 852 -48.44 -24.20 -32.99
C ALA A 852 -47.98 -24.03 -31.51
N ASP A 853 -46.66 -23.92 -31.26
CA ASP A 853 -46.09 -23.62 -29.94
C ASP A 853 -46.14 -22.10 -29.61
N ARG A 854 -46.63 -21.26 -30.54
CA ARG A 854 -46.93 -19.84 -30.27
C ARG A 854 -48.28 -19.63 -29.56
N GLN A 855 -49.11 -20.66 -29.48
CA GLN A 855 -50.31 -20.66 -28.64
C GLN A 855 -50.00 -21.27 -27.27
N VAL A 856 -49.17 -20.59 -26.48
CA VAL A 856 -49.11 -20.87 -25.04
C VAL A 856 -50.09 -19.93 -24.37
N SER A 857 -51.18 -20.50 -23.87
CA SER A 857 -52.00 -19.90 -22.81
C SER A 857 -51.07 -19.56 -21.64
N THR A 858 -50.62 -18.31 -21.58
CA THR A 858 -50.48 -17.63 -20.30
C THR A 858 -51.81 -17.77 -19.59
N GLN A 859 -51.85 -17.92 -18.25
CA GLN A 859 -53.05 -17.53 -17.52
C GLN A 859 -53.53 -16.20 -18.11
N ASP A 860 -54.74 -16.18 -18.69
CA ASP A 860 -55.24 -15.09 -19.52
C ASP A 860 -55.06 -13.72 -18.84
N ASP A 861 -55.09 -13.70 -17.50
CA ASP A 861 -54.84 -12.56 -16.64
C ASP A 861 -53.50 -11.85 -16.91
N LEU A 862 -52.36 -12.55 -17.02
CA LEU A 862 -51.05 -11.87 -17.11
C LEU A 862 -50.84 -11.16 -18.45
N SER A 863 -51.20 -11.82 -19.56
CA SER A 863 -51.10 -11.26 -20.91
C SER A 863 -52.10 -10.12 -21.11
N GLN A 864 -53.31 -10.27 -20.57
CA GLN A 864 -54.34 -9.24 -20.64
C GLN A 864 -53.96 -8.02 -19.78
N LEU A 865 -53.34 -8.21 -18.61
CA LEU A 865 -52.88 -7.14 -17.73
C LEU A 865 -51.65 -6.40 -18.27
N LEU A 866 -50.70 -7.10 -18.89
CA LEU A 866 -49.55 -6.49 -19.56
C LEU A 866 -49.97 -5.76 -20.83
N SER A 867 -50.90 -6.34 -21.60
CA SER A 867 -51.52 -5.68 -22.75
C SER A 867 -52.31 -4.44 -22.33
N GLU A 868 -53.02 -4.46 -21.21
CA GLU A 868 -53.74 -3.31 -20.65
C GLU A 868 -52.77 -2.22 -20.15
N ALA A 869 -51.70 -2.58 -19.45
CA ALA A 869 -50.66 -1.65 -19.03
C ALA A 869 -49.96 -0.99 -20.24
N CYS A 870 -49.68 -1.77 -21.30
CA CYS A 870 -49.16 -1.27 -22.57
C CYS A 870 -50.17 -0.38 -23.30
N ARG A 871 -51.44 -0.78 -23.40
CA ARG A 871 -52.52 -0.02 -24.05
C ARG A 871 -52.76 1.32 -23.36
N ARG A 872 -52.74 1.36 -22.03
CA ARG A 872 -52.84 2.61 -21.24
C ARG A 872 -51.73 3.62 -21.56
N ARG A 873 -50.56 3.16 -22.01
CA ARG A 873 -49.38 4.02 -22.22
C ARG A 873 -49.10 4.33 -23.69
N PHE A 874 -49.29 3.36 -24.58
CA PHE A 874 -48.96 3.45 -26.01
C PHE A 874 -50.22 3.57 -26.90
N GLY A 875 -51.42 3.50 -26.31
CA GLY A 875 -52.71 3.53 -27.01
C GLY A 875 -53.05 2.20 -27.70
N ASP A 876 -54.18 2.17 -28.41
CA ASP A 876 -54.73 0.96 -29.05
C ASP A 876 -53.85 0.39 -30.18
N LYS A 877 -52.89 1.17 -30.69
CA LYS A 877 -51.92 0.72 -31.69
C LYS A 877 -50.79 -0.14 -31.10
N GLY A 878 -50.69 -0.24 -29.78
CA GLY A 878 -49.72 -1.08 -29.09
C GLY A 878 -48.25 -0.66 -29.28
N TRP A 879 -47.36 -1.48 -28.75
CA TRP A 879 -45.91 -1.35 -28.87
C TRP A 879 -45.43 -1.83 -30.25
N ALA A 880 -44.64 -1.04 -30.98
CA ALA A 880 -44.05 -1.45 -32.26
C ALA A 880 -42.52 -1.58 -32.17
N SER A 881 -41.95 -2.63 -32.78
CA SER A 881 -40.50 -2.89 -32.80
C SER A 881 -39.67 -1.86 -33.57
N SER A 882 -40.31 -1.06 -34.43
CA SER A 882 -39.71 0.03 -35.20
C SER A 882 -39.85 1.41 -34.54
N ALA A 883 -40.35 1.47 -33.30
CA ALA A 883 -40.61 2.73 -32.65
C ALA A 883 -39.34 3.39 -32.10
N ASP A 884 -39.21 4.69 -32.35
CA ASP A 884 -38.10 5.53 -31.86
C ASP A 884 -38.04 5.53 -30.32
N ASN A 885 -36.95 4.97 -29.79
CA ASN A 885 -36.72 4.80 -28.35
C ASN A 885 -36.37 6.12 -27.63
N THR A 886 -36.22 7.23 -28.35
CA THR A 886 -36.06 8.58 -27.78
C THR A 886 -37.40 9.18 -27.32
N LYS A 887 -38.54 8.55 -27.64
CA LYS A 887 -39.86 9.08 -27.27
C LYS A 887 -40.10 9.01 -25.75
N PRO A 888 -40.71 10.05 -25.13
CA PRO A 888 -40.96 10.12 -23.69
C PRO A 888 -41.80 8.97 -23.10
N CYS A 889 -42.56 8.25 -23.92
CA CYS A 889 -43.36 7.10 -23.53
C CYS A 889 -42.51 5.89 -23.08
N TYR A 890 -41.25 5.79 -23.52
CA TYR A 890 -40.28 4.75 -23.15
C TYR A 890 -39.47 5.06 -21.89
N HIS A 891 -39.52 6.31 -21.42
CA HIS A 891 -38.85 6.77 -20.21
C HIS A 891 -39.83 6.79 -19.02
N TRP A 892 -39.75 5.77 -18.18
CA TRP A 892 -40.68 5.58 -17.06
C TRP A 892 -40.19 6.34 -15.83
N SER A 893 -41.10 7.10 -15.21
CA SER A 893 -40.87 7.47 -13.81
C SER A 893 -41.17 6.27 -12.93
N THR A 894 -40.55 6.25 -11.75
CA THR A 894 -40.92 5.32 -10.67
C THR A 894 -42.43 5.25 -10.44
N ARG A 895 -43.07 6.43 -10.41
CA ARG A 895 -44.47 6.57 -10.04
C ARG A 895 -45.35 5.93 -11.10
N ASP A 896 -45.06 6.21 -12.37
CA ASP A 896 -45.77 5.61 -13.51
C ASP A 896 -45.63 4.10 -13.50
N LEU A 897 -44.41 3.59 -13.25
CA LEU A 897 -44.14 2.16 -13.21
C LEU A 897 -44.91 1.47 -12.09
N ILE A 898 -44.88 2.03 -10.88
CA ILE A 898 -45.60 1.46 -9.74
C ILE A 898 -47.11 1.60 -9.94
N SER A 899 -47.63 2.75 -10.39
CA SER A 899 -49.08 2.95 -10.60
C SER A 899 -49.65 2.05 -11.67
N SER A 900 -48.91 1.81 -12.75
CA SER A 900 -49.36 0.97 -13.86
C SER A 900 -49.27 -0.53 -13.55
N THR A 901 -48.60 -0.91 -12.45
CA THR A 901 -48.32 -2.33 -12.13
C THR A 901 -48.80 -2.75 -10.74
N ARG A 902 -49.31 -1.80 -9.92
CA ARG A 902 -49.63 -1.98 -8.50
C ARG A 902 -50.64 -3.10 -8.24
N ASP A 903 -51.63 -3.20 -9.12
CA ASP A 903 -52.82 -4.04 -8.93
C ASP A 903 -52.84 -5.24 -9.89
N CYS A 904 -51.80 -5.37 -10.73
CA CYS A 904 -51.84 -6.26 -11.89
C CYS A 904 -51.19 -7.63 -11.64
N ILE A 905 -50.18 -7.76 -10.77
CA ILE A 905 -49.48 -9.05 -10.55
C ILE A 905 -48.90 -9.11 -9.14
N GLY A 906 -49.23 -10.16 -8.37
CA GLY A 906 -48.45 -10.52 -7.20
C GLY A 906 -47.09 -11.04 -7.64
N ILE A 907 -46.02 -10.25 -7.55
CA ILE A 907 -44.68 -10.64 -8.05
C ILE A 907 -44.17 -11.97 -7.43
N ASP A 908 -44.70 -12.35 -6.28
CA ASP A 908 -44.41 -13.62 -5.61
C ASP A 908 -45.03 -14.86 -6.31
N THR A 909 -45.97 -14.67 -7.24
CA THR A 909 -46.61 -15.76 -8.01
C THR A 909 -45.85 -16.14 -9.28
N LEU A 910 -44.85 -15.35 -9.70
CA LEU A 910 -44.04 -15.60 -10.89
C LEU A 910 -43.06 -16.78 -10.66
N ARG A 911 -43.29 -17.90 -11.36
CA ARG A 911 -42.40 -19.08 -11.39
C ARG A 911 -41.41 -19.01 -12.56
N LEU A 912 -40.16 -19.42 -12.32
CA LEU A 912 -39.13 -19.55 -13.36
C LEU A 912 -39.24 -20.95 -13.99
N GLY A 913 -39.65 -21.04 -15.25
CA GLY A 913 -39.93 -22.30 -15.94
C GLY A 913 -38.69 -23.09 -16.43
N ARG A 914 -38.81 -24.43 -16.47
CA ARG A 914 -37.85 -25.35 -17.13
C ARG A 914 -38.18 -25.47 -18.62
N ALA A 915 -37.30 -25.03 -19.52
CA ALA A 915 -37.48 -25.28 -20.95
C ALA A 915 -37.01 -26.69 -21.36
N VAL A 916 -37.60 -27.76 -20.80
CA VAL A 916 -37.52 -29.11 -21.39
C VAL A 916 -38.70 -29.96 -20.89
N GLY A 917 -39.61 -30.34 -21.78
CA GLY A 917 -40.63 -31.38 -21.55
C GLY A 917 -42.04 -31.03 -22.05
N ALA A 918 -42.67 -31.94 -22.78
CA ALA A 918 -44.06 -31.81 -23.21
C ALA A 918 -45.03 -31.96 -22.01
N TYR A 919 -46.03 -31.06 -21.96
CA TYR A 919 -47.31 -31.13 -21.24
C TYR A 919 -47.34 -31.71 -19.81
N ASN A 920 -47.53 -30.84 -18.82
CA ASN A 920 -48.73 -30.79 -17.95
C ASN A 920 -48.53 -29.80 -16.79
N ARG A 921 -49.57 -28.99 -16.54
CA ARG A 921 -49.71 -27.94 -15.50
C ARG A 921 -49.06 -26.59 -15.86
N GLY A 922 -49.92 -25.61 -16.14
CA GLY A 922 -49.64 -24.22 -16.50
C GLY A 922 -48.38 -23.63 -15.88
N CYS A 923 -47.32 -23.58 -16.69
CA CYS A 923 -46.08 -22.89 -16.39
C CYS A 923 -45.87 -21.80 -17.44
N ILE A 924 -45.63 -20.57 -16.99
CA ILE A 924 -45.38 -19.42 -17.86
C ILE A 924 -43.92 -19.46 -18.32
N PHE A 925 -43.70 -19.41 -19.62
CA PHE A 925 -42.36 -19.38 -20.23
C PHE A 925 -41.98 -17.93 -20.57
N PRO A 926 -40.77 -17.46 -20.21
CA PRO A 926 -40.22 -16.24 -20.78
C PRO A 926 -39.78 -16.56 -22.21
N VAL A 927 -40.70 -16.45 -23.15
CA VAL A 927 -40.34 -16.32 -24.55
C VAL A 927 -40.06 -14.82 -24.77
N VAL A 928 -39.12 -14.55 -25.65
CA VAL A 928 -38.59 -13.23 -26.00
C VAL A 928 -39.57 -12.43 -26.90
N GLU A 929 -39.89 -11.17 -26.55
CA GLU A 929 -40.41 -10.18 -27.51
C GLU A 929 -39.31 -9.39 -28.20
N ASN A 930 -39.66 -8.92 -29.40
CA ASN A 930 -39.13 -7.68 -29.93
C ASN A 930 -39.72 -6.50 -29.12
N GLY A 931 -39.01 -6.04 -28.09
CA GLY A 931 -39.43 -4.94 -27.21
C GLY A 931 -38.34 -4.49 -26.22
N HIS A 932 -38.39 -3.21 -25.82
CA HIS A 932 -37.45 -2.60 -24.88
C HIS A 932 -38.11 -2.49 -23.49
N PRO A 933 -37.44 -2.85 -22.37
CA PRO A 933 -38.01 -2.71 -21.05
C PRO A 933 -38.15 -1.23 -20.67
N PRO A 934 -39.02 -0.92 -19.69
CA PRO A 934 -39.10 0.39 -19.06
C PRO A 934 -37.73 0.94 -18.66
N GLN A 935 -37.30 2.06 -19.26
CA GLN A 935 -36.08 2.74 -18.82
C GLN A 935 -36.41 3.74 -17.69
N LEU A 936 -35.90 3.46 -16.49
CA LEU A 936 -36.08 4.35 -15.33
C LEU A 936 -35.31 5.67 -15.54
N ARG A 937 -36.03 6.80 -15.57
CA ARG A 937 -35.46 8.14 -15.80
C ARG A 937 -34.33 8.50 -14.85
N MET A 938 -34.43 8.11 -13.58
CA MET A 938 -33.38 8.41 -12.61
C MET A 938 -32.11 7.58 -12.87
N VAL A 939 -32.23 6.33 -13.36
CA VAL A 939 -31.07 5.50 -13.72
C VAL A 939 -30.26 6.14 -14.85
N THR A 940 -30.92 6.71 -15.85
CA THR A 940 -30.22 7.40 -16.95
C THR A 940 -29.60 8.73 -16.50
N ARG A 941 -30.23 9.46 -15.57
CA ARG A 941 -29.72 10.74 -15.05
C ARG A 941 -28.51 10.62 -14.13
N ILE A 942 -28.39 9.52 -13.37
CA ILE A 942 -27.26 9.31 -12.45
C ILE A 942 -26.08 8.57 -13.09
N ARG A 943 -26.29 7.96 -14.26
CA ARG A 943 -25.27 7.16 -14.95
C ARG A 943 -24.10 8.06 -15.37
N ASP A 944 -22.89 7.58 -15.12
CA ASP A 944 -21.62 8.24 -15.46
C ASP A 944 -21.46 9.69 -14.95
N LYS A 945 -22.24 10.07 -13.92
CA LYS A 945 -22.13 11.37 -13.25
C LYS A 945 -21.10 11.38 -12.12
N THR A 946 -20.37 12.48 -12.04
CA THR A 946 -19.53 12.84 -10.90
C THR A 946 -20.38 13.24 -9.68
N LEU A 947 -19.76 13.36 -8.50
CA LEU A 947 -20.48 13.73 -7.27
C LEU A 947 -21.15 15.10 -7.35
N ASP A 948 -20.45 16.06 -7.94
CA ASP A 948 -20.97 17.42 -8.12
C ASP A 948 -22.16 17.43 -9.07
N GLU A 949 -22.06 16.69 -10.18
CA GLU A 949 -23.17 16.53 -11.12
C GLU A 949 -24.35 15.79 -10.49
N LEU A 950 -24.13 14.77 -9.65
CA LEU A 950 -25.21 14.10 -8.93
C LEU A 950 -25.92 15.04 -7.96
N SER A 951 -25.16 15.90 -7.27
CA SER A 951 -25.72 16.92 -6.40
C SER A 951 -26.56 17.93 -7.18
N GLN A 952 -26.06 18.38 -8.33
CA GLN A 952 -26.78 19.28 -9.23
C GLN A 952 -28.07 18.64 -9.74
N VAL A 953 -28.02 17.39 -10.22
CA VAL A 953 -29.19 16.64 -10.69
C VAL A 953 -30.25 16.53 -9.58
N PHE A 954 -29.83 16.30 -8.33
CA PHE A 954 -30.75 16.22 -7.19
C PHE A 954 -31.40 17.58 -6.88
N SER A 955 -30.62 18.68 -6.89
CA SER A 955 -31.11 20.04 -6.71
C SER A 955 -32.10 20.46 -7.80
N GLU A 956 -31.77 20.25 -9.07
CA GLU A 956 -32.64 20.58 -10.21
C GLU A 956 -33.98 19.82 -10.13
N LEU A 957 -33.95 18.55 -9.71
CA LEU A 957 -35.14 17.74 -9.54
C LEU A 957 -36.03 18.19 -8.37
N LEU A 958 -35.43 18.72 -7.30
CA LEU A 958 -36.17 19.32 -6.20
C LEU A 958 -36.88 20.60 -6.62
N GLU A 959 -36.19 21.47 -7.36
CA GLU A 959 -36.76 22.72 -7.89
C GLU A 959 -37.95 22.45 -8.80
N VAL A 960 -37.81 21.51 -9.75
CA VAL A 960 -38.90 21.11 -10.65
C VAL A 960 -40.05 20.43 -9.89
N GLY A 961 -39.74 19.64 -8.87
CA GLY A 961 -40.74 18.95 -8.04
C GLY A 961 -41.57 19.87 -7.16
N ASN A 962 -41.03 21.01 -6.76
CA ASN A 962 -41.71 22.01 -5.92
C ASN A 962 -42.55 23.02 -6.74
N VAL A 963 -42.27 23.20 -8.03
CA VAL A 963 -42.99 24.13 -8.92
C VAL A 963 -44.31 23.54 -9.49
N HIS A 964 -44.46 22.21 -9.51
CA HIS A 964 -45.68 21.54 -9.97
C HIS A 964 -46.26 20.59 -8.91
N PRO A 965 -47.09 21.08 -7.97
CA PRO A 965 -47.94 20.20 -7.17
C PRO A 965 -48.98 19.55 -8.10
N SER A 966 -48.97 18.23 -8.15
CA SER A 966 -49.81 17.42 -9.04
C SER A 966 -51.31 17.67 -8.85
N SER A 967 -51.98 18.31 -9.83
CA SER A 967 -53.44 18.28 -9.98
C SER A 967 -53.90 16.91 -10.51
N PRO A 968 -55.00 16.32 -9.99
CA PRO A 968 -55.50 15.03 -10.44
C PRO A 968 -56.42 15.18 -11.66
N GLY A 969 -56.20 14.35 -12.69
CA GLY A 969 -57.20 13.99 -13.71
C GLY A 969 -57.65 15.09 -14.68
N GLY A 970 -57.12 15.07 -15.91
CA GLY A 970 -57.65 15.88 -17.01
C GLY A 970 -57.30 15.27 -18.36
N SER A 971 -58.24 14.51 -18.93
CA SER A 971 -58.18 14.02 -20.31
C SER A 971 -58.13 15.21 -21.29
N THR A 972 -57.03 15.36 -22.02
CA THR A 972 -56.92 16.39 -23.08
C THR A 972 -57.15 15.72 -24.44
N ARG A 973 -58.40 15.75 -24.91
CA ARG A 973 -58.75 15.54 -26.33
C ARG A 973 -58.13 16.68 -27.15
N PHE A 974 -57.25 16.37 -28.09
CA PHE A 974 -56.91 17.28 -29.19
C PHE A 974 -57.94 17.09 -30.31
N ARG A 975 -58.79 18.09 -30.52
CA ARG A 975 -59.66 18.23 -31.70
C ARG A 975 -58.94 19.16 -32.68
N SER A 976 -58.64 18.69 -33.88
CA SER A 976 -58.13 19.54 -34.97
C SER A 976 -59.28 20.25 -35.66
N THR A 977 -59.22 21.57 -35.76
CA THR A 977 -60.02 22.37 -36.70
C THR A 977 -59.12 23.34 -37.43
N THR A 978 -59.04 23.18 -38.75
CA THR A 978 -58.53 24.17 -39.71
C THR A 978 -59.54 25.31 -39.88
N PRO A 979 -59.11 26.58 -40.05
CA PRO A 979 -59.90 27.60 -40.73
C PRO A 979 -59.56 27.68 -42.23
N LYS A 980 -60.54 28.02 -43.07
CA LYS A 980 -60.33 28.46 -44.46
C LYS A 980 -59.72 29.87 -44.50
N PRO A 981 -59.06 30.27 -45.61
CA PRO A 981 -58.26 31.48 -45.70
C PRO A 981 -59.03 32.68 -46.26
N THR A 982 -58.55 33.90 -45.99
CA THR A 982 -58.60 35.06 -46.91
C THR A 982 -57.78 36.23 -46.36
N GLY A 983 -57.09 36.96 -47.24
CA GLY A 983 -56.66 38.34 -47.06
C GLY A 983 -55.17 38.50 -46.85
#